data_AF-I0WZC5-F1
#
_entry.id   AF-I0WZC5-F1
#
_cell.length_a   1.000
_cell.length_b   1.000
_cell.length_c   1.000
_cell.angle_alpha   90.00
_cell.angle_beta   90.00
_cell.angle_gamma   90.00
#
_symmetry.space_group_name_H-M   'P 1'
#
loop_
_entity.id
_entity.type
_entity.pdbx_description
1 polymer ?
#
loop_
_entity_poly.entity_id
_entity_poly.type
_entity_poly.pdbx_seq_one_letter_code
_entity_poly.pdbx_strand_id
1 'polypeptide(L)'
;MSPQQVPHWADWLTLRPEVRASDGSIGDLQMSLHKAVYQTVDVPYRKVDYYADITEPTPNLIGFFSRITSRLGGGDQAVALFHLDQGMGGGKSHALVGLYHLANSPHEFFATPLGQTILAEAERGGAEIDLTGTRVVALTADHFSPGARNEVFGPATNLFERFIWGLVDADMDRYQHYVAMGPNKATLQQALMDTARPVLILLDELMDYALHLSDAEHVASMPSEKAFLNALMDACDDVPKVAFVVVMIKSELDERGYPFQATEFREYIASRLVRNGRTAAVTEPQDFASIIRRRLFEQQHKTLPTKALASAFTKAVDQQWKDSVFDRLGPQRGTLGFADRVEAVYPFHPELMRLVREEWAQVQGFQRVRSTVAIFARTALHWVTEHKAGRWAPALIGSGDIPLAVVLEQVLSSGLLLGNDRAIQGYRAVASTDITSTDTSGGRAVNVDSALRAAGVDAGQPTPAVRMATALFAYSLVGRAQGRRGATKAELLSCVFEPGGTTFTAAEEVFNTLTGEEGLGALEITTPPNAPARYYLSIKQTLRMYFTAAAAQVTSDAREELVWTFAQNLSNKGTFDDVLHIERPENPDASVSQIFAGIDNNTTNRLVILDPRRWTLLNGKDSATREEIKALLGQGVSPLTVDNAASCVVASVNTQLRKNAYQRARDVLAWRYVINQIDDDTDGELTEAKDKLAAAEKKLRTDVAKAFQHYAYLIRVGDELVVEFKRFDSDSLTSLRGDQVWTQLVADSRATTSGTLSATYLAALLTTFARALTPREVVQSFYKNPGFPLVPSTDEIRRAMFSLISDDWELVDAEGSPLALSSPGQIQINSISQTLRPRQPDTNADETETSAEDEDEDHDDEGLFGGTVPGGKPRATGKPAPGKRTDAGGQPATDEQVGPKSYKRYTVEIANRSITAPETREQIWQLLKELSKVVDPANSDLDHQLLNLTLTLTTAEGDQGALESKANQIGAKVRVEDDDF
;
A
#
# COMPACT_ATOMS: atom_id res chain seq x y z
N MET A 1 43.34 -8.42 27.29
CA MET A 1 42.35 -8.92 28.26
C MET A 1 41.01 -8.98 27.55
N SER A 2 40.23 -10.05 27.73
CA SER A 2 38.83 -10.07 27.27
C SER A 2 38.07 -8.92 27.94
N PRO A 3 37.12 -8.26 27.25
CA PRO A 3 36.27 -7.28 27.93
C PRO A 3 35.50 -7.99 29.04
N GLN A 4 35.52 -7.43 30.26
CA GLN A 4 34.60 -7.88 31.30
C GLN A 4 33.18 -7.64 30.78
N GLN A 5 32.39 -8.71 30.65
CA GLN A 5 30.97 -8.58 30.35
C GLN A 5 30.34 -7.71 31.43
N VAL A 6 29.84 -6.54 31.02
CA VAL A 6 29.07 -5.66 31.89
C VAL A 6 27.77 -6.40 32.23
N PRO A 7 27.44 -6.60 33.52
CA PRO A 7 26.24 -7.33 33.89
C PRO A 7 25.01 -6.59 33.38
N HIS A 8 24.04 -7.34 32.84
CA HIS A 8 22.85 -6.75 32.26
C HIS A 8 21.99 -6.11 33.36
N TRP A 9 21.30 -5.01 33.05
CA TRP A 9 20.55 -4.26 34.06
C TRP A 9 19.41 -5.09 34.68
N ALA A 10 18.85 -6.07 33.95
CA ALA A 10 17.82 -6.98 34.45
C ALA A 10 18.34 -8.01 35.48
N ASP A 11 19.66 -8.25 35.55
CA ASP A 11 20.30 -9.06 36.59
C ASP A 11 20.72 -8.21 37.81
N TRP A 12 20.91 -6.90 37.60
CA TRP A 12 21.44 -5.98 38.61
C TRP A 12 20.37 -5.13 39.30
N LEU A 13 19.21 -4.93 38.68
CA LEU A 13 18.11 -4.11 39.20
C LEU A 13 16.86 -4.95 39.46
N THR A 14 16.49 -5.06 40.74
CA THR A 14 15.29 -5.78 41.16
C THR A 14 14.04 -4.93 40.91
N LEU A 15 13.18 -5.30 39.95
CA LEU A 15 11.85 -4.69 39.80
C LEU A 15 11.01 -4.88 41.06
N ARG A 16 10.35 -3.82 41.53
CA ARG A 16 9.54 -3.84 42.76
C ARG A 16 8.42 -4.91 42.75
N PRO A 17 8.01 -5.46 43.90
CA PRO A 17 6.92 -6.45 44.00
C PRO A 17 5.62 -5.97 43.34
N GLU A 18 5.22 -4.74 43.58
CA GLU A 18 4.01 -4.10 43.05
C GLU A 18 4.01 -3.94 41.52
N VAL A 19 5.20 -3.85 40.89
CA VAL A 19 5.34 -3.83 39.43
C VAL A 19 5.09 -5.23 38.84
N ARG A 20 5.48 -6.29 39.55
CA ARG A 20 5.30 -7.68 39.08
C ARG A 20 3.90 -8.22 39.34
N ALA A 21 3.35 -7.92 40.52
CA ALA A 21 2.05 -8.42 40.98
C ALA A 21 0.86 -7.92 40.12
N SER A 22 1.07 -6.88 39.31
CA SER A 22 0.05 -6.18 38.54
C SER A 22 0.28 -6.20 37.02
N ASP A 23 1.18 -7.07 36.51
CA ASP A 23 1.59 -7.09 35.10
C ASP A 23 2.10 -5.70 34.62
N GLY A 24 2.85 -4.99 35.47
CA GLY A 24 3.34 -3.65 35.21
C GLY A 24 2.30 -2.53 35.36
N SER A 25 1.04 -2.86 35.63
CA SER A 25 -0.05 -1.89 35.84
C SER A 25 -0.07 -1.38 37.27
N ILE A 26 0.75 -0.38 37.60
CA ILE A 26 0.84 0.16 38.97
C ILE A 26 -0.44 0.93 39.31
N GLY A 27 -1.43 0.19 39.82
CA GLY A 27 -2.70 0.71 40.33
C GLY A 27 -2.48 1.72 41.45
N ASP A 28 -3.27 2.79 41.40
CA ASP A 28 -3.25 3.91 42.37
C ASP A 28 -1.89 4.60 42.54
N LEU A 29 -1.19 4.85 41.42
CA LEU A 29 -0.16 5.90 41.31
C LEU A 29 -0.66 7.30 41.72
N GLN A 30 -1.97 7.52 41.81
CA GLN A 30 -2.55 8.75 42.37
C GLN A 30 -2.58 8.68 43.90
N MET A 31 -1.56 9.28 44.52
CA MET A 31 -1.62 9.60 45.94
C MET A 31 -2.61 10.73 46.19
N SER A 32 -3.55 10.52 47.11
CA SER A 32 -4.49 11.52 47.61
C SER A 32 -4.33 11.63 49.12
N LEU A 33 -4.26 12.86 49.65
CA LEU A 33 -4.24 13.10 51.09
C LEU A 33 -5.54 12.58 51.74
N HIS A 34 -6.69 12.72 51.07
CA HIS A 34 -7.98 12.23 51.56
C HIS A 34 -8.00 10.70 51.68
N LYS A 35 -7.48 9.98 50.67
CA LYS A 35 -7.30 8.51 50.75
C LYS A 35 -6.37 8.10 51.90
N ALA A 36 -5.26 8.83 52.09
CA ALA A 36 -4.29 8.52 53.13
C ALA A 36 -4.83 8.75 54.56
N VAL A 37 -5.56 9.85 54.78
CA VAL A 37 -6.02 10.23 56.12
C VAL A 37 -7.39 9.63 56.46
N TYR A 38 -8.40 9.77 55.58
CA TYR A 38 -9.81 9.65 55.99
C TYR A 38 -10.57 8.42 55.50
N GLN A 39 -10.19 7.79 54.39
CA GLN A 39 -10.96 6.65 53.87
C GLN A 39 -10.77 5.37 54.71
N THR A 40 -11.65 4.38 54.55
CA THR A 40 -11.53 3.05 55.20
C THR A 40 -10.83 1.99 54.34
N VAL A 41 -10.63 2.26 53.05
CA VAL A 41 -9.87 1.40 52.13
C VAL A 41 -8.37 1.52 52.45
N ASP A 42 -7.69 0.39 52.63
CA ASP A 42 -6.22 0.39 52.77
C ASP A 42 -5.57 0.71 51.42
N VAL A 43 -4.70 1.72 51.40
CA VAL A 43 -3.88 2.09 50.24
C VAL A 43 -2.42 2.06 50.69
N PRO A 44 -1.50 1.40 49.94
CA PRO A 44 -0.16 1.09 50.47
C PRO A 44 0.62 2.28 51.03
N TYR A 45 0.45 3.48 50.46
CA TYR A 45 1.10 4.72 50.91
C TYR A 45 0.59 5.29 52.24
N ARG A 46 -0.35 4.62 52.92
CA ARG A 46 -0.66 4.84 54.34
C ARG A 46 0.41 4.32 55.29
N LYS A 47 1.25 3.39 54.83
CA LYS A 47 2.29 2.75 55.65
C LYS A 47 3.59 3.52 55.48
N VAL A 48 4.18 3.91 56.61
CA VAL A 48 5.30 4.88 56.67
C VAL A 48 6.56 4.32 56.01
N ASP A 49 6.80 3.02 56.18
CA ASP A 49 7.87 2.25 55.53
C ASP A 49 7.74 2.26 54.01
N TYR A 50 6.57 1.89 53.47
CA TYR A 50 6.31 1.89 52.04
C TYR A 50 6.35 3.31 51.45
N TYR A 51 5.85 4.32 52.17
CA TYR A 51 5.99 5.73 51.76
C TYR A 51 7.46 6.14 51.64
N ALA A 52 8.30 5.86 52.63
CA ALA A 52 9.72 6.22 52.58
C ALA A 52 10.49 5.40 51.54
N ASP A 53 10.12 4.14 51.33
CA ASP A 53 10.71 3.26 50.32
C ASP A 53 10.41 3.72 48.88
N ILE A 54 9.17 4.10 48.54
CA ILE A 54 8.82 4.61 47.20
C ILE A 54 9.25 6.07 46.92
N THR A 55 9.72 6.79 47.94
CA THR A 55 10.07 8.22 47.85
C THR A 55 11.56 8.40 47.55
N GLU A 56 11.87 9.16 46.49
CA GLU A 56 13.26 9.56 46.25
C GLU A 56 13.62 10.80 47.08
N PRO A 57 14.72 10.78 47.85
CA PRO A 57 15.11 11.87 48.75
C PRO A 57 15.76 13.03 47.95
N THR A 58 14.95 13.78 47.21
CA THR A 58 15.45 14.94 46.44
C THR A 58 15.94 16.05 47.38
N PRO A 59 16.92 16.88 46.98
CA PRO A 59 17.41 17.99 47.81
C PRO A 59 16.30 18.96 48.23
N ASN A 60 15.34 19.21 47.31
CA ASN A 60 14.21 20.09 47.57
C ASN A 60 13.16 19.47 48.51
N LEU A 61 12.89 18.15 48.41
CA LEU A 61 12.03 17.45 49.37
C LEU A 61 12.65 17.47 50.77
N ILE A 62 13.92 17.09 50.89
CA ILE A 62 14.65 17.09 52.18
C ILE A 62 14.61 18.48 52.80
N GLY A 63 15.03 19.51 52.04
CA GLY A 63 15.07 20.89 52.53
C GLY A 63 13.69 21.47 52.84
N PHE A 64 12.63 21.03 52.17
CA PHE A 64 11.26 21.43 52.48
C PHE A 64 10.77 20.80 53.78
N PHE A 65 10.92 19.48 53.93
CA PHE A 65 10.51 18.74 55.12
C PHE A 65 11.30 19.17 56.35
N SER A 66 12.62 19.41 56.23
CA SER A 66 13.45 19.85 57.35
C SER A 66 13.02 21.21 57.90
N ARG A 67 12.66 22.17 57.03
CA ARG A 67 12.14 23.49 57.45
C ARG A 67 10.83 23.38 58.24
N ILE A 68 9.92 22.48 57.86
CA ILE A 68 8.68 22.23 58.60
C ILE A 68 8.98 21.51 59.92
N THR A 69 9.89 20.53 59.91
CA THR A 69 10.39 19.81 61.10
C THR A 69 10.94 20.79 62.13
N SER A 70 11.80 21.74 61.71
CA SER A 70 12.30 22.81 62.57
C SER A 70 11.18 23.74 63.08
N ARG A 71 10.20 24.13 62.26
CA ARG A 71 9.07 24.98 62.72
C ARG A 71 8.25 24.30 63.80
N LEU A 72 7.85 23.04 63.59
CA LEU A 72 7.05 22.26 64.54
C LEU A 72 7.85 21.94 65.82
N GLY A 73 9.15 21.69 65.71
CA GLY A 73 10.05 21.51 66.86
C GLY A 73 10.18 22.76 67.74
N GLY A 74 10.01 23.96 67.19
CA GLY A 74 10.16 25.24 67.88
C GLY A 74 11.42 26.03 67.51
N GLY A 75 12.00 25.80 66.34
CA GLY A 75 13.11 26.56 65.79
C GLY A 75 12.70 28.01 65.48
N ASP A 76 13.21 28.95 66.28
CA ASP A 76 12.76 30.35 66.44
C ASP A 76 12.86 31.26 65.19
N GLN A 77 13.30 30.74 64.04
CA GLN A 77 13.42 31.46 62.77
C GLN A 77 12.87 30.68 61.55
N ALA A 78 12.17 29.56 61.79
CA ALA A 78 11.49 28.83 60.72
C ALA A 78 10.18 29.54 60.32
N VAL A 79 9.95 29.67 59.01
CA VAL A 79 8.70 30.23 58.45
C VAL A 79 7.53 29.29 58.73
N ALA A 80 6.38 29.84 59.11
CA ALA A 80 5.16 29.06 59.37
C ALA A 80 4.48 28.56 58.10
N LEU A 81 4.44 29.41 57.07
CA LEU A 81 3.53 29.30 55.93
C LEU A 81 4.25 28.87 54.64
N PHE A 82 3.74 27.83 53.99
CA PHE A 82 4.30 27.29 52.75
C PHE A 82 3.22 27.10 51.67
N HIS A 83 3.53 27.55 50.45
CA HIS A 83 2.74 27.28 49.25
C HIS A 83 3.47 26.24 48.38
N LEU A 84 2.82 25.10 48.11
CA LEU A 84 3.36 24.08 47.23
C LEU A 84 3.01 24.38 45.77
N ASP A 85 4.05 24.55 44.94
CA ASP A 85 3.94 24.97 43.54
C ASP A 85 4.32 23.84 42.54
N GLN A 86 4.03 24.05 41.26
CA GLN A 86 4.10 23.00 40.24
C GLN A 86 5.55 22.78 39.77
N GLY A 87 6.23 21.84 40.44
CA GLY A 87 7.53 21.31 40.01
C GLY A 87 7.44 20.42 38.76
N MET A 88 8.05 19.24 38.81
CA MET A 88 8.13 18.31 37.66
C MET A 88 6.81 17.65 37.22
N GLY A 89 5.66 17.99 37.82
CA GLY A 89 4.35 17.37 37.54
C GLY A 89 4.15 16.10 38.36
N GLY A 90 3.25 16.16 39.35
CA GLY A 90 3.19 15.20 40.46
C GLY A 90 4.20 15.53 41.57
N GLY A 91 3.78 15.35 42.83
CA GLY A 91 4.62 15.61 44.01
C GLY A 91 3.91 16.33 45.17
N LYS A 92 2.85 17.11 44.90
CA LYS A 92 2.12 17.91 45.91
C LYS A 92 1.50 17.03 47.02
N SER A 93 0.48 16.24 46.68
CA SER A 93 -0.18 15.33 47.61
C SER A 93 0.73 14.20 48.09
N HIS A 94 1.78 13.84 47.32
CA HIS A 94 2.86 12.98 47.79
C HIS A 94 3.57 13.60 48.99
N ALA A 95 4.01 14.87 48.88
CA ALA A 95 4.63 15.60 49.97
C ALA A 95 3.67 15.82 51.15
N LEU A 96 2.39 16.13 50.92
CA LEU A 96 1.41 16.29 52.00
C LEU A 96 1.20 14.97 52.78
N VAL A 97 1.15 13.82 52.10
CA VAL A 97 1.10 12.50 52.75
C VAL A 97 2.38 12.23 53.55
N GLY A 98 3.55 12.60 53.02
CA GLY A 98 4.81 12.50 53.77
C GLY A 98 4.86 13.40 55.01
N LEU A 99 4.33 14.62 54.93
CA LEU A 99 4.23 15.53 56.07
C LEU A 99 3.21 15.05 57.10
N TYR A 100 2.10 14.45 56.65
CA TYR A 100 1.17 13.75 57.53
C TYR A 100 1.89 12.63 58.30
N HIS A 101 2.64 11.75 57.62
CA HIS A 101 3.41 10.69 58.29
C HIS A 101 4.46 11.23 59.27
N LEU A 102 5.20 12.27 58.88
CA LEU A 102 6.21 12.93 59.70
C LEU A 102 5.65 13.52 61.00
N ALA A 103 4.42 14.03 60.99
CA ALA A 103 3.78 14.66 62.14
C ALA A 103 2.88 13.71 62.95
N ASN A 104 2.16 12.80 62.29
CA ASN A 104 1.26 11.84 62.92
C ASN A 104 2.01 10.65 63.53
N SER A 105 3.05 10.16 62.85
CA SER A 105 3.84 8.97 63.22
C SER A 105 5.35 9.28 63.24
N PRO A 106 5.83 10.32 63.97
CA PRO A 106 7.20 10.82 63.88
C PRO A 106 8.26 9.75 64.18
N HIS A 107 8.04 8.90 65.19
CA HIS A 107 8.97 7.81 65.53
C HIS A 107 9.15 6.80 64.38
N GLU A 108 8.05 6.41 63.71
CA GLU A 108 8.12 5.52 62.55
C GLU A 108 8.78 6.22 61.35
N PHE A 109 8.45 7.50 61.12
CA PHE A 109 8.99 8.26 60.00
C PHE A 109 10.50 8.48 60.13
N PHE A 110 10.96 8.94 61.30
CA PHE A 110 12.38 9.16 61.58
C PHE A 110 13.19 7.87 61.77
N ALA A 111 12.55 6.71 61.92
CA ALA A 111 13.23 5.42 61.81
C ALA A 111 13.62 5.08 60.35
N THR A 112 12.96 5.66 59.34
CA THR A 112 13.27 5.41 57.92
C THR A 112 14.51 6.17 57.44
N PRO A 113 15.25 5.71 56.40
CA PRO A 113 16.40 6.42 55.86
C PRO A 113 16.07 7.84 55.34
N LEU A 114 14.86 8.04 54.82
CA LEU A 114 14.35 9.35 54.41
C LEU A 114 14.18 10.26 55.63
N GLY A 115 13.52 9.78 56.69
CA GLY A 115 13.30 10.54 57.92
C GLY A 115 14.60 10.87 58.64
N GLN A 116 15.54 9.92 58.75
CA GLN A 116 16.89 10.17 59.31
C GLN A 116 17.61 11.31 58.58
N THR A 117 17.52 11.35 57.24
CA THR A 117 18.12 12.41 56.42
C THR A 117 17.45 13.77 56.66
N ILE A 118 16.13 13.80 56.80
CA ILE A 118 15.34 15.01 57.07
C ILE A 118 15.61 15.55 58.48
N LEU A 119 15.70 14.66 59.48
CA LEU A 119 15.99 15.01 60.87
C LEU A 119 17.41 15.60 60.99
N ALA A 120 18.42 14.93 60.44
CA ALA A 120 19.79 15.42 60.43
C ALA A 120 19.98 16.76 59.66
N GLU A 121 19.13 17.06 58.67
CA GLU A 121 19.08 18.38 58.03
C GLU A 121 18.44 19.43 58.95
N ALA A 122 17.36 19.09 59.66
CA ALA A 122 16.63 19.99 60.55
C ALA A 122 17.39 20.30 61.86
N GLU A 123 18.09 19.31 62.42
CA GLU A 123 18.88 19.41 63.65
C GLU A 123 20.24 20.08 63.45
N ARG A 124 20.64 20.42 62.20
CA ARG A 124 21.87 21.18 61.92
C ARG A 124 21.93 22.53 62.64
N GLY A 125 20.77 23.07 63.07
CA GLY A 125 20.67 24.25 63.93
C GLY A 125 21.05 24.04 65.40
N GLY A 126 21.31 22.80 65.85
CA GLY A 126 21.71 22.47 67.22
C GLY A 126 20.56 22.36 68.23
N ALA A 127 19.31 22.25 67.77
CA ALA A 127 18.14 21.99 68.60
C ALA A 127 17.67 20.54 68.44
N GLU A 128 17.38 19.88 69.56
CA GLU A 128 16.73 18.56 69.62
C GLU A 128 15.24 18.72 69.23
N ILE A 129 14.77 17.93 68.25
CA ILE A 129 13.41 18.10 67.68
C ILE A 129 12.49 16.96 68.09
N ASP A 130 11.63 17.22 69.08
CA ASP A 130 10.48 16.38 69.39
C ASP A 130 9.20 16.87 68.69
N LEU A 131 8.56 15.98 67.93
CA LEU A 131 7.26 16.17 67.27
C LEU A 131 6.15 15.30 67.87
N THR A 132 6.42 14.58 68.96
CA THR A 132 5.48 13.63 69.58
C THR A 132 4.16 14.33 69.96
N GLY A 133 3.04 13.76 69.50
CA GLY A 133 1.71 14.30 69.76
C GLY A 133 1.33 15.54 68.93
N THR A 134 2.08 15.89 67.89
CA THR A 134 1.69 16.94 66.92
C THR A 134 0.27 16.72 66.41
N ARG A 135 -0.57 17.77 66.43
CA ARG A 135 -1.90 17.72 65.84
C ARG A 135 -1.81 18.00 64.35
N VAL A 136 -2.27 17.07 63.52
CA VAL A 136 -2.43 17.29 62.07
C VAL A 136 -3.88 17.65 61.74
N VAL A 137 -4.08 18.71 60.95
CA VAL A 137 -5.38 19.17 60.44
C VAL A 137 -5.33 19.12 58.91
N ALA A 138 -5.92 18.08 58.31
CA ALA A 138 -5.86 17.82 56.87
C ALA A 138 -7.15 18.24 56.16
N LEU A 139 -7.17 19.45 55.60
CA LEU A 139 -8.29 20.00 54.84
C LEU A 139 -8.16 19.59 53.36
N THR A 140 -8.94 18.59 52.94
CA THR A 140 -8.96 18.07 51.56
C THR A 140 -10.08 18.74 50.79
N ALA A 141 -9.78 19.87 50.13
CA ALA A 141 -10.79 20.78 49.62
C ALA A 141 -11.49 20.27 48.35
N ASP A 142 -10.85 19.36 47.63
CA ASP A 142 -11.43 18.53 46.56
C ASP A 142 -12.65 17.69 47.01
N HIS A 143 -12.74 17.34 48.30
CA HIS A 143 -13.86 16.59 48.90
C HIS A 143 -14.89 17.51 49.62
N PHE A 144 -14.85 18.82 49.39
CA PHE A 144 -15.76 19.79 50.04
C PHE A 144 -16.74 20.42 49.04
N SER A 145 -18.02 20.48 49.43
CA SER A 145 -19.03 21.36 48.82
C SER A 145 -19.34 22.51 49.78
N PRO A 146 -19.48 23.77 49.33
CA PRO A 146 -19.81 24.89 50.20
C PRO A 146 -21.16 24.70 50.91
N GLY A 147 -21.25 25.08 52.18
CA GLY A 147 -22.48 24.93 52.98
C GLY A 147 -22.84 23.49 53.38
N ALA A 148 -22.30 22.48 52.72
CA ALA A 148 -22.62 21.07 52.96
C ALA A 148 -21.80 20.45 54.10
N ARG A 149 -22.42 19.51 54.82
CA ARG A 149 -21.77 18.61 55.78
C ARG A 149 -21.28 17.34 55.09
N ASN A 150 -20.26 16.70 55.64
CA ASN A 150 -19.84 15.35 55.26
C ASN A 150 -19.48 14.54 56.53
N GLU A 151 -19.35 13.21 56.39
CA GLU A 151 -19.14 12.31 57.54
C GLU A 151 -17.82 12.58 58.28
N VAL A 152 -16.79 13.05 57.57
CA VAL A 152 -15.45 13.33 58.12
C VAL A 152 -15.45 14.58 59.00
N PHE A 153 -16.14 15.64 58.57
CA PHE A 153 -16.14 16.94 59.26
C PHE A 153 -17.45 17.24 60.04
N GLY A 154 -18.32 16.24 60.16
CA GLY A 154 -19.47 16.23 61.08
C GLY A 154 -20.41 17.44 60.91
N PRO A 155 -20.50 18.36 61.89
CA PRO A 155 -21.40 19.52 61.82
C PRO A 155 -20.95 20.61 60.83
N ALA A 156 -19.71 20.60 60.36
CA ALA A 156 -19.06 21.72 59.69
C ALA A 156 -19.45 21.92 58.21
N THR A 157 -19.57 23.18 57.80
CA THR A 157 -20.14 23.61 56.51
C THR A 157 -19.23 24.50 55.64
N ASN A 158 -18.21 25.12 56.24
CA ASN A 158 -17.26 26.04 55.60
C ASN A 158 -15.81 25.74 56.05
N LEU A 159 -14.79 26.38 55.46
CA LEU A 159 -13.39 26.05 55.79
C LEU A 159 -13.02 26.35 57.25
N PHE A 160 -13.59 27.41 57.84
CA PHE A 160 -13.37 27.76 59.25
C PHE A 160 -13.89 26.68 60.20
N GLU A 161 -15.13 26.25 60.03
CA GLU A 161 -15.73 25.18 60.84
C GLU A 161 -14.97 23.86 60.65
N ARG A 162 -14.57 23.52 59.42
CA ARG A 162 -13.80 22.29 59.12
C ARG A 162 -12.40 22.33 59.75
N PHE A 163 -11.75 23.50 59.76
CA PHE A 163 -10.50 23.73 60.48
C PHE A 163 -10.67 23.56 62.00
N ILE A 164 -11.65 24.21 62.61
CA ILE A 164 -11.90 24.11 64.06
C ILE A 164 -12.22 22.66 64.44
N TRP A 165 -13.11 21.97 63.72
CA TRP A 165 -13.45 20.57 63.94
C TRP A 165 -12.22 19.64 63.89
N GLY A 166 -11.36 19.85 62.89
CA GLY A 166 -10.11 19.13 62.74
C GLY A 166 -9.07 19.47 63.83
N LEU A 167 -9.06 20.69 64.36
CA LEU A 167 -8.14 21.12 65.42
C LEU A 167 -8.55 20.58 66.80
N VAL A 168 -9.84 20.65 67.14
CA VAL A 168 -10.37 20.24 68.45
C VAL A 168 -10.65 18.74 68.58
N ASP A 169 -10.39 17.96 67.53
CA ASP A 169 -10.51 16.49 67.51
C ASP A 169 -11.95 15.98 67.70
N ALA A 170 -12.89 16.57 66.92
CA ALA A 170 -14.34 16.28 66.98
C ALA A 170 -15.03 16.57 68.33
N ASP A 171 -14.34 17.24 69.26
CA ASP A 171 -14.93 17.80 70.49
C ASP A 171 -16.00 18.84 70.15
N MET A 172 -17.26 18.48 70.39
CA MET A 172 -18.43 19.29 70.06
C MET A 172 -18.53 20.58 70.88
N ASP A 173 -18.12 20.55 72.14
CA ASP A 173 -18.24 21.71 73.04
C ASP A 173 -17.18 22.76 72.71
N ARG A 174 -15.94 22.31 72.45
CA ARG A 174 -14.86 23.18 71.94
C ARG A 174 -15.16 23.70 70.53
N TYR A 175 -15.73 22.86 69.66
CA TYR A 175 -16.18 23.28 68.34
C TYR A 175 -17.19 24.42 68.44
N GLN A 176 -18.27 24.25 69.21
CA GLN A 176 -19.29 25.28 69.39
C GLN A 176 -18.72 26.55 70.02
N HIS A 177 -17.79 26.43 70.98
CA HIS A 177 -17.12 27.57 71.61
C HIS A 177 -16.37 28.45 70.61
N TYR A 178 -15.42 27.90 69.85
CA TYR A 178 -14.64 28.71 68.89
C TYR A 178 -15.48 29.15 67.69
N VAL A 179 -16.46 28.35 67.24
CA VAL A 179 -17.37 28.76 66.16
C VAL A 179 -18.23 29.96 66.57
N ALA A 180 -18.70 30.02 67.83
CA ALA A 180 -19.42 31.18 68.36
C ALA A 180 -18.54 32.45 68.48
N MET A 181 -17.22 32.31 68.56
CA MET A 181 -16.26 33.45 68.52
C MET A 181 -15.94 33.90 67.09
N GLY A 182 -16.27 33.09 66.07
CA GLY A 182 -16.18 33.43 64.65
C GLY A 182 -14.76 33.49 64.04
N PRO A 183 -14.66 33.57 62.70
CA PRO A 183 -13.44 33.38 61.91
C PRO A 183 -12.51 34.61 61.91
N ASN A 184 -11.99 34.99 63.09
CA ASN A 184 -11.07 36.12 63.25
C ASN A 184 -9.71 35.67 63.83
N LYS A 185 -8.67 36.50 63.65
CA LYS A 185 -7.29 36.15 64.06
C LYS A 185 -7.18 35.81 65.55
N ALA A 186 -7.87 36.51 66.44
CA ALA A 186 -7.80 36.25 67.88
C ALA A 186 -8.41 34.88 68.26
N THR A 187 -9.57 34.53 67.68
CA THR A 187 -10.16 33.17 67.84
C THR A 187 -9.19 32.09 67.37
N LEU A 188 -8.57 32.27 66.21
CA LEU A 188 -7.67 31.27 65.62
C LEU A 188 -6.36 31.15 66.40
N GLN A 189 -5.79 32.26 66.87
CA GLN A 189 -4.63 32.25 67.77
C GLN A 189 -4.96 31.53 69.08
N GLN A 190 -6.10 31.84 69.71
CA GLN A 190 -6.50 31.19 70.94
C GLN A 190 -6.71 29.68 70.74
N ALA A 191 -7.46 29.25 69.70
CA ALA A 191 -7.69 27.84 69.43
C ALA A 191 -6.39 27.05 69.16
N LEU A 192 -5.41 27.66 68.47
CA LEU A 192 -4.09 27.09 68.24
C LEU A 192 -3.27 27.00 69.55
N MET A 193 -3.29 28.03 70.40
CA MET A 193 -2.60 28.01 71.70
C MET A 193 -3.24 27.01 72.68
N ASP A 194 -4.56 26.97 72.77
CA ASP A 194 -5.37 26.02 73.56
C ASP A 194 -5.24 24.55 73.08
N THR A 195 -4.50 24.31 71.99
CA THR A 195 -4.16 22.96 71.50
C THR A 195 -2.91 22.40 72.19
N ALA A 196 -2.06 23.26 72.79
CA ALA A 196 -0.94 22.93 73.69
C ALA A 196 0.11 21.91 73.19
N ARG A 197 0.16 21.65 71.88
CA ARG A 197 1.08 20.75 71.17
C ARG A 197 1.36 21.33 69.77
N PRO A 198 2.41 20.91 69.04
CA PRO A 198 2.66 21.42 67.70
C PRO A 198 1.45 21.18 66.78
N VAL A 199 1.23 22.05 65.79
CA VAL A 199 0.10 21.94 64.86
C VAL A 199 0.58 22.02 63.41
N LEU A 200 0.33 20.96 62.65
CA LEU A 200 0.53 20.91 61.21
C LEU A 200 -0.82 21.05 60.49
N ILE A 201 -0.98 22.10 59.69
CA ILE A 201 -2.17 22.33 58.87
C ILE A 201 -1.80 22.02 57.42
N LEU A 202 -2.56 21.14 56.78
CA LEU A 202 -2.42 20.77 55.38
C LEU A 202 -3.71 21.13 54.66
N LEU A 203 -3.64 21.90 53.57
CA LEU A 203 -4.79 22.27 52.75
C LEU A 203 -4.53 21.86 51.29
N ASP A 204 -5.07 20.71 50.88
CA ASP A 204 -4.89 20.15 49.54
C ASP A 204 -5.98 20.63 48.57
N GLU A 205 -5.60 20.85 47.32
CA GLU A 205 -6.42 21.30 46.18
C GLU A 205 -7.51 22.36 46.49
N LEU A 206 -7.13 23.46 47.15
CA LEU A 206 -8.04 24.58 47.50
C LEU A 206 -8.81 25.15 46.30
N MET A 207 -8.26 25.03 45.09
CA MET A 207 -8.88 25.57 43.88
C MET A 207 -10.16 24.84 43.44
N ASP A 208 -10.34 23.57 43.79
CA ASP A 208 -11.56 22.83 43.44
C ASP A 208 -12.73 23.28 44.32
N TYR A 209 -12.47 23.59 45.60
CA TYR A 209 -13.45 24.28 46.45
C TYR A 209 -13.72 25.72 46.00
N ALA A 210 -12.69 26.45 45.53
CA ALA A 210 -12.86 27.79 44.97
C ALA A 210 -13.69 27.80 43.67
N LEU A 211 -13.68 26.70 42.90
CA LEU A 211 -14.55 26.50 41.74
C LEU A 211 -16.02 26.37 42.20
N HIS A 212 -16.33 25.48 43.14
CA HIS A 212 -17.69 25.36 43.71
C HIS A 212 -18.15 26.65 44.41
N LEU A 213 -17.25 27.40 45.07
CA LEU A 213 -17.57 28.72 45.64
C LEU A 213 -17.91 29.77 44.57
N SER A 214 -17.58 29.55 43.30
CA SER A 214 -17.88 30.49 42.22
C SER A 214 -19.29 30.35 41.66
N ASP A 215 -20.00 29.27 42.01
CA ASP A 215 -21.40 29.06 41.63
C ASP A 215 -22.33 30.10 42.26
N ALA A 216 -23.40 30.45 41.55
CA ALA A 216 -24.31 31.55 41.95
C ALA A 216 -25.01 31.33 43.31
N GLU A 217 -25.13 30.07 43.76
CA GLU A 217 -25.66 29.71 45.08
C GLU A 217 -24.65 30.01 46.22
N HIS A 218 -23.35 29.94 45.94
CA HIS A 218 -22.30 29.93 46.96
C HIS A 218 -21.40 31.17 46.95
N VAL A 219 -21.35 31.93 45.84
CA VAL A 219 -20.49 33.11 45.66
C VAL A 219 -20.64 34.17 46.75
N ALA A 220 -21.82 34.31 47.35
CA ALA A 220 -22.05 35.22 48.48
C ALA A 220 -21.26 34.86 49.75
N SER A 221 -20.83 33.60 49.91
CA SER A 221 -20.01 33.12 51.04
C SER A 221 -18.49 33.24 50.80
N MET A 222 -18.07 33.44 49.55
CA MET A 222 -16.65 33.54 49.17
C MET A 222 -15.88 34.65 49.95
N PRO A 223 -16.45 35.83 50.25
CA PRO A 223 -15.75 36.84 51.06
C PRO A 223 -15.39 36.38 52.47
N SER A 224 -16.26 35.58 53.13
CA SER A 224 -15.97 35.02 54.46
C SER A 224 -14.89 33.93 54.42
N GLU A 225 -14.85 33.11 53.38
CA GLU A 225 -13.78 32.11 53.20
C GLU A 225 -12.42 32.80 52.92
N LYS A 226 -12.40 33.86 52.09
CA LYS A 226 -11.21 34.73 51.90
C LYS A 226 -10.75 35.38 53.22
N ALA A 227 -11.68 35.84 54.06
CA ALA A 227 -11.36 36.45 55.34
C ALA A 227 -10.80 35.44 56.36
N PHE A 228 -11.39 34.24 56.45
CA PHE A 228 -10.90 33.15 57.29
C PHE A 228 -9.47 32.76 56.91
N LEU A 229 -9.20 32.51 55.62
CA LEU A 229 -7.87 32.09 55.16
C LEU A 229 -6.78 33.13 55.48
N ASN A 230 -7.09 34.43 55.36
CA ASN A 230 -6.20 35.50 55.80
C ASN A 230 -5.97 35.47 57.31
N ALA A 231 -7.03 35.38 58.10
CA ALA A 231 -6.95 35.32 59.55
C ALA A 231 -6.15 34.09 60.03
N LEU A 232 -6.24 32.96 59.32
CA LEU A 232 -5.47 31.76 59.58
C LEU A 232 -3.99 31.94 59.20
N MET A 233 -3.69 32.47 58.01
CA MET A 233 -2.31 32.77 57.59
C MET A 233 -1.61 33.74 58.57
N ASP A 234 -2.30 34.81 58.97
CA ASP A 234 -1.76 35.76 59.95
C ASP A 234 -1.70 35.17 61.37
N ALA A 235 -2.49 34.15 61.74
CA ALA A 235 -2.42 33.48 63.04
C ALA A 235 -1.28 32.44 63.11
N CYS A 236 -1.02 31.71 62.03
CA CYS A 236 -0.01 30.64 61.99
C CYS A 236 1.42 31.18 62.15
N ASP A 237 1.68 32.41 61.69
CA ASP A 237 3.00 33.05 61.79
C ASP A 237 3.30 33.46 63.26
N ASP A 238 2.33 34.11 63.91
CA ASP A 238 2.41 34.55 65.31
C ASP A 238 2.49 33.39 66.33
N VAL A 239 1.88 32.22 66.07
CA VAL A 239 1.82 31.12 67.05
C VAL A 239 3.01 30.16 66.87
N PRO A 240 3.85 29.96 67.92
CA PRO A 240 4.97 29.02 67.88
C PRO A 240 4.52 27.57 67.64
N LYS A 241 5.40 26.77 67.03
CA LYS A 241 5.14 25.34 66.72
C LYS A 241 3.95 25.06 65.80
N VAL A 242 3.43 26.07 65.10
CA VAL A 242 2.42 25.92 64.04
C VAL A 242 3.09 26.01 62.66
N ALA A 243 2.75 25.08 61.76
CA ALA A 243 3.13 25.12 60.35
C ALA A 243 1.89 24.91 59.46
N PHE A 244 1.77 25.69 58.38
CA PHE A 244 0.64 25.62 57.44
C PHE A 244 1.16 25.45 56.01
N VAL A 245 0.73 24.38 55.35
CA VAL A 245 1.06 24.07 53.95
C VAL A 245 -0.23 24.06 53.12
N VAL A 246 -0.22 24.77 51.99
CA VAL A 246 -1.38 24.88 51.08
C VAL A 246 -1.00 24.63 49.61
N VAL A 247 -1.92 23.99 48.90
CA VAL A 247 -1.87 23.72 47.44
C VAL A 247 -2.97 24.53 46.73
N MET A 248 -2.60 25.34 45.74
CA MET A 248 -3.55 26.20 44.98
C MET A 248 -3.30 26.19 43.46
N ILE A 249 -2.97 25.02 42.91
CA ILE A 249 -2.58 24.90 41.50
C ILE A 249 -3.84 24.72 40.65
N LYS A 250 -3.76 25.12 39.37
CA LYS A 250 -4.79 24.77 38.39
C LYS A 250 -4.89 23.24 38.30
N SER A 251 -6.09 22.69 38.37
CA SER A 251 -6.32 21.28 38.00
C SER A 251 -5.87 21.06 36.55
N GLU A 252 -5.03 20.06 36.31
CA GLU A 252 -4.43 19.78 34.99
C GLU A 252 -5.47 19.36 33.93
N LEU A 253 -6.71 19.10 34.35
CA LEU A 253 -7.83 18.59 33.53
C LEU A 253 -8.77 19.68 32.97
N ASP A 254 -8.71 20.93 33.45
CA ASP A 254 -9.69 21.96 33.07
C ASP A 254 -9.26 22.75 31.83
N GLU A 255 -9.76 22.36 30.65
CA GLU A 255 -9.52 23.07 29.38
C GLU A 255 -10.12 24.48 29.32
N ARG A 256 -11.19 24.76 30.09
CA ARG A 256 -11.97 26.01 30.01
C ARG A 256 -11.37 27.13 30.85
N GLY A 257 -10.62 26.75 31.89
CA GLY A 257 -10.01 27.68 32.82
C GLY A 257 -11.01 28.21 33.86
N TYR A 258 -10.48 28.87 34.89
CA TYR A 258 -11.30 29.30 36.02
C TYR A 258 -12.26 30.44 35.66
N PRO A 259 -13.48 30.45 36.24
CA PRO A 259 -14.33 31.64 36.21
C PRO A 259 -13.64 32.83 36.90
N PHE A 260 -14.13 34.04 36.64
CA PHE A 260 -13.56 35.27 37.17
C PHE A 260 -13.42 35.25 38.70
N GLN A 261 -14.43 34.72 39.39
CA GLN A 261 -14.51 34.64 40.85
C GLN A 261 -13.42 33.71 41.43
N ALA A 262 -13.24 32.51 40.88
CA ALA A 262 -12.16 31.60 41.28
C ALA A 262 -10.77 32.17 40.94
N THR A 263 -10.66 32.93 39.84
CA THR A 263 -9.40 33.62 39.47
C THR A 263 -9.06 34.72 40.48
N GLU A 264 -10.02 35.60 40.81
CA GLU A 264 -9.86 36.65 41.82
C GLU A 264 -9.63 36.07 43.23
N PHE A 265 -10.23 34.91 43.55
CA PHE A 265 -9.93 34.18 44.78
C PHE A 265 -8.47 33.70 44.82
N ARG A 266 -8.00 33.08 43.73
CA ARG A 266 -6.62 32.59 43.62
C ARG A 266 -5.60 33.72 43.72
N GLU A 267 -5.81 34.82 43.01
CA GLU A 267 -4.93 36.00 43.06
C GLU A 267 -4.89 36.62 44.47
N TYR A 268 -6.05 36.74 45.13
CA TYR A 268 -6.16 37.27 46.48
C TYR A 268 -5.34 36.44 47.48
N ILE A 269 -5.52 35.11 47.52
CA ILE A 269 -4.79 34.24 48.44
C ILE A 269 -3.30 34.12 48.05
N ALA A 270 -2.97 34.07 46.76
CA ALA A 270 -1.58 34.00 46.28
C ALA A 270 -0.78 35.24 46.69
N SER A 271 -1.38 36.44 46.62
CA SER A 271 -0.75 37.69 47.08
C SER A 271 -0.37 37.66 48.57
N ARG A 272 -1.08 36.86 49.37
CA ARG A 272 -0.85 36.70 50.82
C ARG A 272 0.19 35.64 51.11
N LEU A 273 0.16 34.51 50.39
CA LEU A 273 1.17 33.46 50.49
C LEU A 273 2.57 33.96 50.07
N VAL A 274 2.66 34.79 49.03
CA VAL A 274 3.93 35.42 48.61
C VAL A 274 4.45 36.44 49.63
N ARG A 275 3.57 37.05 50.43
CA ARG A 275 3.93 38.05 51.45
C ARG A 275 4.31 37.41 52.79
N ASN A 276 3.53 36.43 53.25
CA ASN A 276 3.61 35.87 54.61
C ASN A 276 4.29 34.49 54.65
N GLY A 277 4.65 33.90 53.50
CA GLY A 277 5.13 32.52 53.43
C GLY A 277 6.23 32.30 52.39
N ARG A 278 6.51 31.02 52.10
CA ARG A 278 7.47 30.61 51.06
C ARG A 278 6.84 29.67 50.05
N THR A 279 6.99 30.00 48.77
CA THR A 279 6.77 29.05 47.69
C THR A 279 7.82 27.94 47.74
N ALA A 280 7.40 26.69 47.59
CA ALA A 280 8.29 25.53 47.54
C ALA A 280 7.86 24.57 46.42
N ALA A 281 8.83 24.17 45.59
CA ALA A 281 8.72 22.97 44.77
C ALA A 281 9.43 21.82 45.49
N VAL A 282 8.95 20.58 45.34
CA VAL A 282 9.56 19.39 45.96
C VAL A 282 10.37 18.54 44.97
N THR A 283 10.28 18.84 43.66
CA THR A 283 10.95 18.10 42.58
C THR A 283 11.38 19.03 41.45
N GLU A 284 12.55 18.77 40.87
CA GLU A 284 13.14 19.51 39.74
C GLU A 284 13.36 18.64 38.49
N PRO A 285 13.55 19.23 37.30
CA PRO A 285 13.80 18.50 36.04
C PRO A 285 15.00 17.52 36.04
N GLN A 286 15.91 17.69 37.00
CA GLN A 286 17.03 16.77 37.24
C GLN A 286 16.63 15.53 38.07
N ASP A 287 15.73 15.67 39.05
CA ASP A 287 15.26 14.57 39.90
C ASP A 287 14.42 13.53 39.14
N PHE A 288 13.85 13.91 37.99
CA PHE A 288 12.89 13.09 37.25
C PHE A 288 13.38 11.64 37.04
N ALA A 289 14.63 11.46 36.60
CA ALA A 289 15.16 10.14 36.30
C ALA A 289 15.35 9.26 37.54
N SER A 290 15.76 9.84 38.66
CA SER A 290 15.90 9.10 39.92
C SER A 290 14.52 8.77 40.52
N ILE A 291 13.54 9.67 40.42
CA ILE A 291 12.14 9.41 40.80
C ILE A 291 11.55 8.25 39.98
N ILE A 292 11.68 8.25 38.64
CA ILE A 292 11.21 7.14 37.80
C ILE A 292 11.90 5.83 38.21
N ARG A 293 13.23 5.83 38.37
CA ARG A 293 13.98 4.64 38.82
C ARG A 293 13.48 4.13 40.17
N ARG A 294 13.26 5.03 41.15
CA ARG A 294 12.81 4.70 42.51
C ARG A 294 11.41 4.10 42.56
N ARG A 295 10.53 4.51 41.64
CA ARG A 295 9.17 3.97 41.49
C ARG A 295 9.09 2.63 40.76
N LEU A 296 10.17 2.17 40.13
CA LEU A 296 10.21 0.93 39.34
C LEU A 296 11.07 -0.17 39.98
N PHE A 297 12.17 0.21 40.63
CA PHE A 297 13.16 -0.71 41.17
C PHE A 297 13.33 -0.54 42.68
N GLU A 298 13.66 -1.63 43.37
CA GLU A 298 14.04 -1.66 44.77
C GLU A 298 15.37 -0.90 45.00
N GLN A 299 15.57 -0.35 46.20
CA GLN A 299 16.82 0.34 46.53
C GLN A 299 18.05 -0.57 46.35
N GLN A 300 19.10 -0.04 45.72
CA GLN A 300 20.32 -0.79 45.42
C GLN A 300 21.44 -0.43 46.40
N HIS A 301 21.95 -1.44 47.11
CA HIS A 301 23.13 -1.32 47.98
C HIS A 301 24.46 -1.51 47.23
N LYS A 302 24.44 -1.67 45.90
CA LYS A 302 25.60 -1.90 45.04
C LYS A 302 25.82 -0.71 44.11
N THR A 303 27.09 -0.38 43.85
CA THR A 303 27.46 0.57 42.79
C THR A 303 26.93 0.10 41.43
N LEU A 304 26.38 1.02 40.63
CA LEU A 304 25.85 0.71 39.30
C LEU A 304 27.00 0.60 38.28
N PRO A 305 26.91 -0.30 37.27
CA PRO A 305 27.97 -0.52 36.28
C PRO A 305 28.03 0.55 35.16
N THR A 306 27.47 1.74 35.40
CA THR A 306 27.22 2.83 34.43
C THR A 306 28.46 3.23 33.64
N LYS A 307 29.59 3.44 34.31
CA LYS A 307 30.85 3.91 33.68
C LYS A 307 31.48 2.87 32.76
N ALA A 308 31.32 1.58 33.08
CA ALA A 308 31.77 0.49 32.21
C ALA A 308 30.88 0.38 30.97
N LEU A 309 29.55 0.42 31.15
CA LEU A 309 28.57 0.39 30.07
C LEU A 309 28.74 1.57 29.10
N ALA A 310 28.79 2.79 29.63
CA ALA A 310 29.00 3.99 28.82
C ALA A 310 30.34 3.97 28.08
N SER A 311 31.41 3.43 28.69
CA SER A 311 32.68 3.24 27.99
C SER A 311 32.57 2.24 26.84
N ALA A 312 31.72 1.22 26.93
CA ALA A 312 31.46 0.30 25.83
C ALA A 312 30.72 0.98 24.67
N PHE A 313 29.63 1.71 24.96
CA PHE A 313 28.91 2.54 23.97
C PHE A 313 29.87 3.53 23.27
N THR A 314 30.62 4.34 24.01
CA THR A 314 31.51 5.34 23.42
C THR A 314 32.68 4.74 22.63
N LYS A 315 33.13 3.51 22.94
CA LYS A 315 34.15 2.79 22.16
C LYS A 315 33.61 2.11 20.91
N ALA A 316 32.31 1.82 20.85
CA ALA A 316 31.65 1.23 19.69
C ALA A 316 31.29 2.26 18.61
N VAL A 317 31.38 3.56 18.90
CA VAL A 317 31.14 4.62 17.91
C VAL A 317 32.38 4.80 17.03
N ASP A 318 32.32 4.24 15.82
CA ASP A 318 33.28 4.54 14.75
C ASP A 318 33.05 5.92 14.11
N GLN A 319 33.92 6.28 13.16
CA GLN A 319 33.86 7.57 12.46
C GLN A 319 32.58 7.76 11.64
N GLN A 320 32.04 6.69 11.05
CA GLN A 320 30.84 6.76 10.19
C GLN A 320 29.58 6.94 11.03
N TRP A 321 29.46 6.20 12.14
CA TRP A 321 28.45 6.43 13.19
C TRP A 321 28.54 7.85 13.76
N LYS A 322 29.74 8.37 14.01
CA LYS A 322 29.93 9.73 14.50
C LYS A 322 29.40 10.78 13.52
N ASP A 323 29.93 10.82 12.30
CA ASP A 323 29.67 11.89 11.32
C ASP A 323 28.26 11.82 10.71
N SER A 324 27.66 10.62 10.67
CA SER A 324 26.33 10.41 10.10
C SER A 324 25.20 10.45 11.13
N VAL A 325 25.50 10.16 12.40
CA VAL A 325 24.49 10.06 13.48
C VAL A 325 24.79 10.99 14.63
N PHE A 326 25.81 10.70 15.45
CA PHE A 326 25.96 11.31 16.78
C PHE A 326 26.22 12.82 16.74
N ASP A 327 27.06 13.29 15.82
CA ASP A 327 27.32 14.73 15.67
C ASP A 327 26.11 15.46 15.03
N ARG A 328 25.23 14.75 14.32
CA ARG A 328 23.99 15.28 13.74
C ARG A 328 22.81 15.35 14.73
N LEU A 329 22.85 14.61 15.84
CA LEU A 329 21.85 14.71 16.91
C LEU A 329 21.94 16.05 17.65
N GLY A 330 23.14 16.64 17.73
CA GLY A 330 23.43 17.91 18.40
C GLY A 330 24.39 17.78 19.59
N PRO A 331 24.99 18.89 20.05
CA PRO A 331 26.19 18.88 20.92
C PRO A 331 25.98 18.29 22.32
N GLN A 332 24.75 18.20 22.81
CA GLN A 332 24.42 17.58 24.11
C GLN A 332 23.88 16.14 23.97
N ARG A 333 23.78 15.61 22.75
CA ARG A 333 23.16 14.31 22.43
C ARG A 333 24.17 13.28 21.91
N GLY A 334 25.22 13.73 21.21
CA GLY A 334 26.36 12.90 20.80
C GLY A 334 27.22 12.35 21.95
N THR A 335 28.35 11.72 21.63
CA THR A 335 29.15 10.92 22.59
C THR A 335 29.77 11.70 23.75
N LEU A 336 29.97 13.02 23.61
CA LEU A 336 30.49 13.87 24.69
C LEU A 336 29.55 13.89 25.90
N GLY A 337 30.07 13.64 27.10
CA GLY A 337 29.28 13.59 28.35
C GLY A 337 28.26 12.44 28.41
N PHE A 338 28.36 11.43 27.53
CA PHE A 338 27.40 10.33 27.48
C PHE A 338 27.40 9.51 28.78
N ALA A 339 28.56 9.32 29.41
CA ALA A 339 28.69 8.59 30.67
C ALA A 339 27.88 9.24 31.81
N ASP A 340 27.98 10.56 31.98
CA ASP A 340 27.28 11.28 33.04
C ASP A 340 25.75 11.26 32.80
N ARG A 341 25.32 11.36 31.53
CA ARG A 341 23.91 11.19 31.16
C ARG A 341 23.41 9.78 31.47
N VAL A 342 24.15 8.73 31.09
CA VAL A 342 23.79 7.33 31.42
C VAL A 342 23.74 7.11 32.92
N GLU A 343 24.68 7.66 33.71
CA GLU A 343 24.67 7.54 35.18
C GLU A 343 23.40 8.17 35.80
N ALA A 344 22.94 9.29 35.26
CA ALA A 344 21.71 9.94 35.67
C ALA A 344 20.43 9.16 35.30
N VAL A 345 20.41 8.44 34.16
CA VAL A 345 19.18 7.81 33.63
C VAL A 345 19.11 6.27 33.67
N TYR A 346 20.18 5.57 34.05
CA TYR A 346 20.25 4.10 34.06
C TYR A 346 19.06 3.45 34.81
N PRO A 347 18.35 2.46 34.22
CA PRO A 347 18.73 1.67 33.03
C PRO A 347 18.21 2.21 31.68
N PHE A 348 17.63 3.41 31.63
CA PHE A 348 17.10 3.99 30.40
C PHE A 348 18.20 4.63 29.55
N HIS A 349 18.01 4.67 28.22
CA HIS A 349 18.90 5.38 27.31
C HIS A 349 18.65 6.90 27.40
N PRO A 350 19.68 7.77 27.36
CA PRO A 350 19.50 9.22 27.47
C PRO A 350 18.47 9.81 26.50
N GLU A 351 18.38 9.32 25.26
CA GLU A 351 17.41 9.83 24.27
C GLU A 351 15.94 9.51 24.60
N LEU A 352 15.65 8.38 25.25
CA LEU A 352 14.28 8.07 25.71
C LEU A 352 13.88 9.06 26.83
N MET A 353 14.77 9.27 27.79
CA MET A 353 14.55 10.22 28.88
C MET A 353 14.61 11.69 28.43
N ARG A 354 15.19 11.97 27.27
CA ARG A 354 15.11 13.25 26.58
C ARG A 354 13.74 13.43 25.92
N LEU A 355 13.30 12.49 25.09
CA LEU A 355 11.96 12.45 24.46
C LEU A 355 10.84 12.68 25.49
N VAL A 356 10.89 11.96 26.62
CA VAL A 356 9.89 12.10 27.70
C VAL A 356 9.90 13.50 28.32
N ARG A 357 11.07 14.04 28.70
CA ARG A 357 11.18 15.32 29.43
C ARG A 357 11.05 16.57 28.55
N GLU A 358 11.42 16.50 27.27
CA GLU A 358 11.47 17.66 26.38
C GLU A 358 10.24 17.76 25.47
N GLU A 359 9.65 16.63 25.07
CA GLU A 359 8.59 16.58 24.05
C GLU A 359 7.25 16.11 24.65
N TRP A 360 7.21 14.92 25.26
CA TRP A 360 5.99 14.38 25.87
C TRP A 360 5.50 15.23 27.06
N ALA A 361 6.42 15.70 27.91
CA ALA A 361 6.17 16.56 29.06
C ALA A 361 5.63 17.98 28.73
N GLN A 362 5.46 18.31 27.44
CA GLN A 362 4.80 19.56 26.99
C GLN A 362 3.30 19.38 26.71
N VAL A 363 2.81 18.14 26.59
CA VAL A 363 1.38 17.86 26.38
C VAL A 363 0.65 18.04 27.72
N GLN A 364 -0.36 18.91 27.76
CA GLN A 364 -1.05 19.26 29.02
C GLN A 364 -1.69 18.05 29.71
N GLY A 365 -2.23 17.10 28.95
CA GLY A 365 -2.79 15.85 29.49
C GLY A 365 -1.75 14.83 29.98
N PHE A 366 -0.47 14.97 29.61
CA PHE A 366 0.56 13.97 29.95
C PHE A 366 1.11 14.24 31.36
N GLN A 367 0.63 13.45 32.32
CA GLN A 367 1.04 13.52 33.72
C GLN A 367 2.47 12.97 33.93
N ARG A 368 3.45 13.78 33.54
CA ARG A 368 4.91 13.57 33.52
C ARG A 368 5.42 12.36 34.30
N VAL A 369 5.33 12.35 35.65
CA VAL A 369 5.79 11.22 36.46
C VAL A 369 4.86 10.00 36.31
N ARG A 370 3.56 10.15 36.52
CA ARG A 370 2.57 9.04 36.51
C ARG A 370 2.57 8.29 35.18
N SER A 371 2.39 9.01 34.08
CA SER A 371 2.26 8.43 32.74
C SER A 371 3.55 7.74 32.30
N THR A 372 4.72 8.33 32.63
CA THR A 372 6.02 7.70 32.38
C THR A 372 6.18 6.42 33.20
N VAL A 373 5.85 6.43 34.49
CA VAL A 373 5.93 5.22 35.33
C VAL A 373 5.00 4.11 34.82
N ALA A 374 3.77 4.44 34.40
CA ALA A 374 2.83 3.46 33.84
C ALA A 374 3.32 2.78 32.56
N ILE A 375 3.93 3.54 31.63
CA ILE A 375 4.56 2.99 30.42
C ILE A 375 5.81 2.18 30.80
N PHE A 376 6.71 2.77 31.59
CA PHE A 376 8.04 2.23 31.84
C PHE A 376 8.02 1.00 32.75
N ALA A 377 7.04 0.86 33.64
CA ALA A 377 6.85 -0.34 34.46
C ALA A 377 6.59 -1.57 33.60
N ARG A 378 5.68 -1.47 32.63
CA ARG A 378 5.31 -2.56 31.73
C ARG A 378 6.42 -2.83 30.70
N THR A 379 7.09 -1.78 30.20
CA THR A 379 8.32 -1.91 29.39
C THR A 379 9.43 -2.66 30.13
N ALA A 380 9.75 -2.27 31.37
CA ALA A 380 10.83 -2.89 32.13
C ALA A 380 10.47 -4.32 32.56
N LEU A 381 9.20 -4.60 32.89
CA LEU A 381 8.72 -5.96 33.18
C LEU A 381 8.86 -6.88 31.97
N HIS A 382 8.53 -6.41 30.76
CA HIS A 382 8.75 -7.15 29.52
C HIS A 382 10.22 -7.51 29.35
N TRP A 383 11.14 -6.54 29.33
CA TRP A 383 12.57 -6.82 29.11
C TRP A 383 13.23 -7.65 30.21
N VAL A 384 12.80 -7.52 31.48
CA VAL A 384 13.23 -8.43 32.56
C VAL A 384 12.74 -9.85 32.33
N THR A 385 11.57 -10.03 31.71
CA THR A 385 11.01 -11.36 31.39
C THR A 385 11.71 -11.99 30.18
N GLU A 386 11.97 -11.21 29.12
CA GLU A 386 12.75 -11.65 27.95
C GLU A 386 14.15 -12.11 28.35
N HIS A 387 14.87 -11.27 29.10
CA HIS A 387 16.23 -11.56 29.57
C HIS A 387 16.29 -12.82 30.44
N LYS A 388 15.34 -12.98 31.39
CA LYS A 388 15.25 -14.18 32.24
C LYS A 388 14.88 -15.45 31.47
N ALA A 389 14.25 -15.32 30.31
CA ALA A 389 13.98 -16.42 29.40
C ALA A 389 15.15 -16.72 28.45
N GLY A 390 16.30 -16.07 28.63
CA GLY A 390 17.49 -16.23 27.78
C GLY A 390 17.35 -15.60 26.39
N ARG A 391 16.37 -14.71 26.19
CA ARG A 391 16.16 -13.96 24.94
C ARG A 391 16.86 -12.60 25.01
N TRP A 392 17.02 -11.98 23.85
CA TRP A 392 17.67 -10.68 23.72
C TRP A 392 16.88 -9.59 24.45
N ALA A 393 17.61 -8.67 25.11
CA ALA A 393 17.07 -7.47 25.74
C ALA A 393 18.07 -6.30 25.55
N PRO A 394 17.60 -5.04 25.48
CA PRO A 394 18.44 -3.88 25.18
C PRO A 394 19.36 -3.54 26.37
N ALA A 395 20.61 -3.16 26.08
CA ALA A 395 21.60 -2.84 27.12
C ALA A 395 21.26 -1.55 27.89
N LEU A 396 20.51 -0.64 27.25
CA LEU A 396 19.82 0.51 27.84
C LEU A 396 18.44 0.63 27.17
N ILE A 397 17.37 0.79 27.93
CA ILE A 397 16.01 0.88 27.37
C ILE A 397 15.86 2.20 26.58
N GLY A 398 15.83 2.12 25.25
CA GLY A 398 15.72 3.25 24.32
C GLY A 398 14.31 3.50 23.79
N SER A 399 14.20 4.48 22.88
CA SER A 399 12.91 4.84 22.25
C SER A 399 12.38 3.77 21.31
N GLY A 400 13.24 2.90 20.79
CA GLY A 400 12.83 1.69 20.05
C GLY A 400 12.42 0.52 20.94
N ASP A 401 12.59 0.65 22.26
CA ASP A 401 12.43 -0.44 23.24
C ASP A 401 11.17 -0.30 24.09
N ILE A 402 10.11 0.30 23.54
CA ILE A 402 8.78 0.35 24.14
C ILE A 402 7.94 -0.75 23.47
N PRO A 403 7.81 -1.95 24.06
CA PRO A 403 7.25 -3.12 23.37
C PRO A 403 5.73 -2.95 23.15
N LEU A 404 5.34 -2.36 22.01
CA LEU A 404 3.97 -1.94 21.73
C LEU A 404 2.96 -3.09 21.83
N ALA A 405 3.35 -4.32 21.47
CA ALA A 405 2.53 -5.53 21.63
C ALA A 405 1.97 -5.72 23.05
N VAL A 406 2.61 -5.16 24.09
CA VAL A 406 2.09 -5.15 25.47
C VAL A 406 1.86 -3.76 26.06
N VAL A 407 2.59 -2.70 25.66
CA VAL A 407 2.54 -1.37 26.30
C VAL A 407 1.68 -0.34 25.54
N LEU A 408 1.15 -0.66 24.35
CA LEU A 408 0.41 0.28 23.50
C LEU A 408 -0.72 1.00 24.24
N GLU A 409 -1.52 0.29 25.03
CA GLU A 409 -2.64 0.90 25.75
C GLU A 409 -2.18 1.92 26.81
N GLN A 410 -1.10 1.64 27.55
CA GLN A 410 -0.50 2.60 28.49
C GLN A 410 0.09 3.82 27.78
N VAL A 411 0.58 3.68 26.54
CA VAL A 411 1.04 4.81 25.72
C VAL A 411 -0.14 5.63 25.21
N LEU A 412 -1.24 5.02 24.77
CA LEU A 412 -2.43 5.72 24.27
C LEU A 412 -3.23 6.40 25.40
N SER A 413 -3.39 5.72 26.56
CA SER A 413 -4.09 6.26 27.74
C SER A 413 -3.22 7.16 28.62
N SER A 414 -2.00 7.47 28.20
CA SER A 414 -1.01 8.27 28.95
C SER A 414 -1.38 9.76 29.11
N GLY A 415 -2.38 10.23 28.36
CA GLY A 415 -2.70 11.64 28.20
C GLY A 415 -1.94 12.35 27.08
N LEU A 416 -1.03 11.67 26.35
CA LEU A 416 -0.39 12.20 25.13
C LEU A 416 -1.40 12.57 24.03
N LEU A 417 -2.57 11.94 24.03
CA LEU A 417 -3.64 12.08 23.04
C LEU A 417 -4.98 12.45 23.71
N LEU A 418 -4.94 13.10 24.88
CA LEU A 418 -6.13 13.48 25.64
C LEU A 418 -7.09 14.33 24.77
N GLY A 419 -8.39 14.05 24.86
CA GLY A 419 -9.42 14.72 24.07
C GLY A 419 -9.49 14.30 22.60
N ASN A 420 -8.67 13.36 22.13
CA ASN A 420 -8.60 12.97 20.72
C ASN A 420 -8.72 11.45 20.50
N ASP A 421 -9.94 10.92 20.70
CA ASP A 421 -10.25 9.51 20.49
C ASP A 421 -9.96 9.04 19.04
N ARG A 422 -10.13 9.91 18.04
CA ARG A 422 -9.79 9.62 16.64
C ARG A 422 -8.29 9.34 16.48
N ALA A 423 -7.44 10.12 17.15
CA ALA A 423 -6.00 9.86 17.18
C ALA A 423 -5.65 8.59 17.94
N ILE A 424 -6.30 8.32 19.08
CA ILE A 424 -6.12 7.08 19.85
C ILE A 424 -6.42 5.84 18.99
N GLN A 425 -7.55 5.82 18.28
CA GLN A 425 -7.89 4.71 17.38
C GLN A 425 -6.96 4.65 16.15
N GLY A 426 -6.61 5.79 15.57
CA GLY A 426 -5.67 5.87 14.44
C GLY A 426 -4.30 5.29 14.78
N TYR A 427 -3.70 5.69 15.90
CA TYR A 427 -2.42 5.15 16.35
C TYR A 427 -2.52 3.68 16.79
N ARG A 428 -3.64 3.23 17.36
CA ARG A 428 -3.87 1.80 17.66
C ARG A 428 -3.87 0.94 16.38
N ALA A 429 -4.51 1.42 15.32
CA ALA A 429 -4.48 0.76 14.02
C ALA A 429 -3.06 0.75 13.44
N VAL A 430 -2.38 1.90 13.38
CA VAL A 430 -1.00 2.01 12.88
C VAL A 430 -0.03 1.10 13.64
N ALA A 431 -0.11 1.03 14.97
CA ALA A 431 0.77 0.16 15.74
C ALA A 431 0.63 -1.32 15.33
N SER A 432 -0.61 -1.79 15.10
CA SER A 432 -0.87 -3.18 14.73
C SER A 432 -0.65 -3.50 13.24
N THR A 433 -0.88 -2.56 12.32
CA THR A 433 -0.64 -2.78 10.87
C THR A 433 0.81 -2.59 10.48
N ASP A 434 1.49 -1.60 11.06
CA ASP A 434 2.79 -1.14 10.56
C ASP A 434 3.96 -1.59 11.41
N ILE A 435 3.75 -1.80 12.71
CA ILE A 435 4.84 -2.08 13.66
C ILE A 435 4.80 -3.54 14.09
N THR A 436 3.85 -3.92 14.94
CA THR A 436 3.74 -5.29 15.46
C THR A 436 2.33 -5.59 16.01
N SER A 437 1.83 -6.79 15.75
CA SER A 437 0.60 -7.32 16.34
C SER A 437 0.80 -7.74 17.81
N THR A 438 -0.31 -7.95 18.54
CA THR A 438 -0.28 -8.35 19.96
C THR A 438 0.43 -9.68 20.22
N ASP A 439 0.41 -10.59 19.24
CA ASP A 439 1.10 -11.88 19.24
C ASP A 439 2.50 -11.83 18.58
N THR A 440 2.97 -10.63 18.24
CA THR A 440 4.24 -10.29 17.54
C THR A 440 4.51 -10.98 16.19
N SER A 441 3.55 -11.73 15.64
CA SER A 441 3.71 -12.48 14.40
C SER A 441 3.51 -11.65 13.11
N GLY A 442 2.79 -10.53 13.20
CA GLY A 442 2.44 -9.67 12.06
C GLY A 442 2.80 -8.21 12.27
N GLY A 443 2.66 -7.43 11.20
CA GLY A 443 3.04 -6.01 11.12
C GLY A 443 4.11 -5.77 10.04
N ARG A 444 4.07 -4.63 9.36
CA ARG A 444 5.02 -4.32 8.27
C ARG A 444 6.48 -4.37 8.72
N ALA A 445 6.81 -3.84 9.91
CA ALA A 445 8.17 -3.91 10.44
C ALA A 445 8.63 -5.35 10.76
N VAL A 446 7.73 -6.24 11.22
CA VAL A 446 8.02 -7.68 11.41
C VAL A 446 8.31 -8.36 10.06
N ASN A 447 7.59 -7.98 9.00
CA ASN A 447 7.86 -8.46 7.64
C ASN A 447 9.22 -7.95 7.12
N VAL A 448 9.55 -6.69 7.37
CA VAL A 448 10.87 -6.09 7.01
C VAL A 448 12.00 -6.79 7.76
N ASP A 449 11.88 -7.03 9.07
CA ASP A 449 12.87 -7.81 9.84
C ASP A 449 13.05 -9.25 9.31
N SER A 450 11.97 -9.84 8.77
CA SER A 450 12.02 -11.17 8.16
C SER A 450 12.68 -11.15 6.77
N ALA A 451 12.45 -10.11 5.97
CA ALA A 451 13.09 -9.90 4.68
C ALA A 451 14.59 -9.60 4.82
N LEU A 452 14.97 -8.70 5.74
CA LEU A 452 16.37 -8.38 6.07
C LEU A 452 17.14 -9.62 6.50
N ARG A 453 16.55 -10.47 7.35
CA ARG A 453 17.14 -11.73 7.78
C ARG A 453 17.30 -12.73 6.63
N ALA A 454 16.34 -12.78 5.70
CA ALA A 454 16.44 -13.60 4.49
C ALA A 454 17.50 -13.08 3.50
N ALA A 455 17.75 -11.77 3.47
CA ALA A 455 18.82 -11.13 2.71
C ALA A 455 20.20 -11.24 3.39
N GLY A 456 20.29 -11.79 4.60
CA GLY A 456 21.55 -11.96 5.34
C GLY A 456 22.04 -10.69 6.06
N VAL A 457 21.18 -9.69 6.27
CA VAL A 457 21.53 -8.48 7.02
C VAL A 457 21.50 -8.76 8.51
N ASP A 458 22.68 -8.74 9.16
CA ASP A 458 22.80 -8.83 10.62
C ASP A 458 23.08 -7.44 11.24
N ALA A 459 22.22 -7.05 12.18
CA ALA A 459 22.32 -5.81 12.95
C ALA A 459 22.70 -6.04 14.43
N GLY A 460 23.09 -7.27 14.82
CA GLY A 460 23.45 -7.67 16.18
C GLY A 460 22.26 -7.83 17.13
N GLN A 461 21.03 -7.91 16.60
CA GLN A 461 19.77 -7.88 17.35
C GLN A 461 18.65 -8.56 16.54
N PRO A 462 17.59 -9.11 17.18
CA PRO A 462 16.63 -9.98 16.50
C PRO A 462 15.62 -9.21 15.60
N THR A 463 15.29 -7.97 15.96
CA THR A 463 14.18 -7.18 15.38
C THR A 463 14.52 -5.68 15.22
N PRO A 464 15.61 -5.33 14.50
CA PRO A 464 16.04 -3.94 14.34
C PRO A 464 14.98 -3.03 13.66
N ALA A 465 14.20 -3.54 12.71
CA ALA A 465 13.17 -2.77 12.02
C ALA A 465 11.96 -2.50 12.93
N VAL A 466 11.51 -3.46 13.74
CA VAL A 466 10.48 -3.22 14.77
C VAL A 466 10.94 -2.21 15.82
N ARG A 467 12.21 -2.26 16.27
CA ARG A 467 12.77 -1.21 17.16
C ARG A 467 12.73 0.16 16.49
N MET A 468 13.19 0.27 15.25
CA MET A 468 13.22 1.55 14.53
C MET A 468 11.82 2.11 14.25
N ALA A 469 10.85 1.26 13.90
CA ALA A 469 9.44 1.63 13.74
C ALA A 469 8.78 2.03 15.08
N THR A 470 9.15 1.39 16.18
CA THR A 470 8.72 1.74 17.55
C THR A 470 9.25 3.12 17.97
N ALA A 471 10.52 3.42 17.68
CA ALA A 471 11.09 4.75 17.92
C ALA A 471 10.39 5.81 17.07
N LEU A 472 10.13 5.51 15.79
CA LEU A 472 9.37 6.40 14.90
C LEU A 472 7.97 6.69 15.45
N PHE A 473 7.25 5.69 15.97
CA PHE A 473 5.95 5.86 16.62
C PHE A 473 6.05 6.79 17.82
N ALA A 474 6.99 6.54 18.74
CA ALA A 474 7.20 7.36 19.94
C ALA A 474 7.51 8.84 19.60
N TYR A 475 8.21 9.09 18.49
CA TYR A 475 8.48 10.43 17.94
C TYR A 475 7.34 11.02 17.08
N SER A 476 6.31 10.23 16.71
CA SER A 476 5.19 10.67 15.89
C SER A 476 4.00 11.18 16.71
N LEU A 477 3.81 10.63 17.92
CA LEU A 477 2.69 10.91 18.84
C LEU A 477 2.50 12.41 19.11
N VAL A 478 3.58 13.16 19.28
CA VAL A 478 3.56 14.59 19.67
C VAL A 478 4.29 15.44 18.61
N GLY A 479 3.73 16.60 18.28
CA GLY A 479 4.42 17.59 17.45
C GLY A 479 5.40 18.42 18.26
N ARG A 480 6.65 18.55 17.80
CA ARG A 480 7.64 19.47 18.42
C ARG A 480 7.33 20.93 18.05
N ALA A 481 7.96 21.86 18.78
CA ALA A 481 7.90 23.29 18.48
C ALA A 481 8.20 23.60 17.00
N GLN A 482 7.61 24.70 16.49
CA GLN A 482 7.59 25.06 15.06
C GLN A 482 6.91 24.02 14.15
N GLY A 483 5.96 23.24 14.67
CA GLY A 483 5.17 22.26 13.89
C GLY A 483 5.97 21.02 13.44
N ARG A 484 7.16 20.79 14.00
CA ARG A 484 8.10 19.74 13.55
C ARG A 484 7.73 18.39 14.17
N ARG A 485 6.87 17.60 13.51
CA ARG A 485 6.56 16.22 13.92
C ARG A 485 7.70 15.26 13.60
N GLY A 486 7.72 14.07 14.23
CA GLY A 486 8.52 12.93 13.79
C GLY A 486 10.00 12.91 14.18
N ALA A 487 10.71 11.96 13.60
CA ALA A 487 12.13 11.69 13.80
C ALA A 487 12.96 12.06 12.56
N THR A 488 14.22 12.41 12.76
CA THR A 488 15.24 12.49 11.69
C THR A 488 15.91 11.14 11.46
N LYS A 489 16.57 10.93 10.29
CA LYS A 489 17.34 9.69 10.03
C LYS A 489 18.36 9.38 11.14
N ALA A 490 19.04 10.40 11.68
CA ALA A 490 19.97 10.22 12.80
C ALA A 490 19.28 9.72 14.08
N GLU A 491 18.09 10.26 14.42
CA GLU A 491 17.33 9.80 15.59
C GLU A 491 16.88 8.34 15.46
N LEU A 492 16.52 7.91 14.23
CA LEU A 492 16.13 6.53 13.94
C LEU A 492 17.32 5.56 13.93
N LEU A 493 18.44 5.92 13.29
CA LEU A 493 19.67 5.12 13.35
C LEU A 493 20.20 4.97 14.78
N SER A 494 20.10 6.02 15.60
CA SER A 494 20.58 5.99 16.99
C SER A 494 19.84 5.01 17.91
N CYS A 495 18.62 4.61 17.59
CA CYS A 495 17.81 3.73 18.46
C CYS A 495 18.09 2.23 18.28
N VAL A 496 18.81 1.84 17.22
CA VAL A 496 19.25 0.45 16.98
C VAL A 496 20.72 0.23 17.32
N PHE A 497 21.45 1.26 17.77
CA PHE A 497 22.88 1.18 18.11
C PHE A 497 23.09 0.50 19.47
N GLU A 498 23.76 -0.65 19.47
CA GLU A 498 24.14 -1.40 20.68
C GLU A 498 25.66 -1.70 20.69
N PRO A 499 26.32 -1.68 21.87
CA PRO A 499 27.76 -1.95 22.00
C PRO A 499 28.08 -3.45 21.88
N GLY A 500 27.95 -3.99 20.66
CA GLY A 500 28.25 -5.41 20.42
C GLY A 500 28.01 -5.97 19.01
N GLY A 501 27.35 -5.24 18.09
CA GLY A 501 27.13 -5.78 16.74
C GLY A 501 26.56 -4.87 15.66
N THR A 502 25.93 -3.74 15.99
CA THR A 502 25.25 -2.92 14.98
C THR A 502 26.23 -2.12 14.11
N THR A 503 26.59 -2.67 12.95
CA THR A 503 27.35 -1.92 11.94
C THR A 503 26.51 -0.78 11.37
N PHE A 504 27.15 0.33 10.98
CA PHE A 504 26.44 1.46 10.37
C PHE A 504 25.69 1.04 9.09
N THR A 505 26.32 0.21 8.25
CA THR A 505 25.73 -0.30 7.01
C THR A 505 24.46 -1.12 7.26
N ALA A 506 24.46 -2.00 8.27
CA ALA A 506 23.26 -2.75 8.64
C ALA A 506 22.14 -1.83 9.17
N ALA A 507 22.48 -0.80 9.95
CA ALA A 507 21.51 0.18 10.43
C ALA A 507 20.93 1.04 9.29
N GLU A 508 21.75 1.43 8.30
CA GLU A 508 21.25 2.10 7.10
C GLU A 508 20.36 1.19 6.25
N GLU A 509 20.70 -0.09 6.09
CA GLU A 509 19.86 -1.00 5.30
C GLU A 509 18.51 -1.24 5.98
N VAL A 510 18.49 -1.46 7.30
CA VAL A 510 17.25 -1.49 8.10
C VAL A 510 16.40 -0.24 7.85
N PHE A 511 17.01 0.94 7.90
CA PHE A 511 16.32 2.21 7.63
C PHE A 511 15.80 2.29 6.19
N ASN A 512 16.61 1.90 5.20
CA ASN A 512 16.28 2.00 3.78
C ASN A 512 15.11 1.05 3.43
N THR A 513 15.15 -0.20 3.88
CA THR A 513 14.05 -1.16 3.66
C THR A 513 12.77 -0.73 4.39
N LEU A 514 12.89 -0.24 5.63
CA LEU A 514 11.72 0.17 6.44
C LEU A 514 11.03 1.44 5.91
N THR A 515 11.78 2.35 5.29
CA THR A 515 11.25 3.61 4.71
C THR A 515 11.03 3.56 3.20
N GLY A 516 11.37 2.45 2.53
CA GLY A 516 11.09 2.21 1.11
C GLY A 516 9.62 1.88 0.81
N GLU A 517 9.27 1.72 -0.46
CA GLU A 517 7.87 1.60 -0.91
C GLU A 517 7.10 0.44 -0.22
N GLU A 518 7.74 -0.72 -0.04
CA GLU A 518 7.11 -1.90 0.57
C GLU A 518 7.14 -1.92 2.11
N GLY A 519 7.86 -0.99 2.74
CA GLY A 519 8.00 -0.87 4.20
C GLY A 519 6.74 -0.32 4.88
N LEU A 520 6.92 0.72 5.69
CA LEU A 520 5.83 1.36 6.45
C LEU A 520 4.76 1.96 5.50
N GLY A 521 3.48 1.69 5.78
CA GLY A 521 2.33 2.09 4.98
C GLY A 521 1.69 3.40 5.42
N ALA A 522 1.80 3.72 6.72
CA ALA A 522 1.37 4.98 7.33
C ALA A 522 2.51 6.03 7.44
N LEU A 523 3.66 5.77 6.81
CA LEU A 523 4.81 6.67 6.81
C LEU A 523 4.56 7.89 5.91
N GLU A 524 4.73 9.08 6.48
CA GLU A 524 4.84 10.36 5.77
C GLU A 524 6.23 10.98 6.02
N ILE A 525 6.69 11.79 5.05
CA ILE A 525 8.01 12.43 5.07
C ILE A 525 7.85 13.93 4.79
N THR A 526 8.37 14.78 5.67
CA THR A 526 8.48 16.24 5.45
C THR A 526 9.94 16.63 5.27
N THR A 527 10.26 17.26 4.13
CA THR A 527 11.60 17.77 3.82
C THR A 527 11.60 19.31 3.83
N PRO A 528 11.82 19.96 4.99
CA PRO A 528 11.86 21.42 5.07
C PRO A 528 13.12 21.99 4.38
N PRO A 529 13.08 23.15 3.69
CA PRO A 529 14.18 23.62 2.84
C PRO A 529 15.55 23.77 3.52
N ASN A 530 15.57 24.11 4.81
CA ASN A 530 16.77 24.41 5.60
C ASN A 530 16.92 23.50 6.84
N ALA A 531 16.39 22.27 6.80
CA ALA A 531 16.56 21.31 7.90
C ALA A 531 16.53 19.85 7.38
N PRO A 532 17.05 18.87 8.15
CA PRO A 532 17.00 17.46 7.74
C PRO A 532 15.55 16.97 7.60
N ALA A 533 15.34 16.05 6.66
CA ALA A 533 14.06 15.38 6.44
C ALA A 533 13.56 14.68 7.71
N ARG A 534 12.24 14.73 7.90
CA ARG A 534 11.53 14.21 9.07
C ARG A 534 10.51 13.16 8.65
N TYR A 535 10.56 12.04 9.34
CA TYR A 535 9.75 10.85 9.12
C TYR A 535 8.75 10.78 10.28
N TYR A 536 7.47 10.55 9.99
CA TYR A 536 6.47 10.25 11.03
C TYR A 536 5.41 9.29 10.53
N LEU A 537 4.76 8.60 11.47
CA LEU A 537 3.57 7.80 11.20
C LEU A 537 2.34 8.68 11.29
N SER A 538 1.55 8.69 10.22
CA SER A 538 0.32 9.48 10.10
C SER A 538 -0.90 8.72 10.60
N ILE A 539 -1.91 9.48 11.04
CA ILE A 539 -3.22 8.99 11.45
C ILE A 539 -4.35 9.54 10.58
N LYS A 540 -4.00 10.35 9.56
CA LYS A 540 -4.88 10.49 8.39
C LYS A 540 -5.01 9.10 7.77
N GLN A 541 -6.22 8.72 7.36
CA GLN A 541 -6.35 7.59 6.45
C GLN A 541 -5.79 8.05 5.10
N THR A 542 -4.51 7.77 4.85
CA THR A 542 -3.89 8.13 3.58
C THR A 542 -4.67 7.47 2.44
N LEU A 543 -4.61 8.05 1.23
CA LEU A 543 -5.20 7.43 0.04
C LEU A 543 -4.71 5.99 -0.17
N ARG A 544 -3.51 5.65 0.32
CA ARG A 544 -2.95 4.29 0.38
C ARG A 544 -3.71 3.37 1.33
N MET A 545 -4.14 3.84 2.50
CA MET A 545 -4.97 3.07 3.45
C MET A 545 -6.37 2.83 2.90
N TYR A 546 -7.04 3.88 2.39
CA TYR A 546 -8.34 3.75 1.72
C TYR A 546 -8.27 2.77 0.54
N PHE A 547 -7.27 2.91 -0.34
CA PHE A 547 -7.04 2.00 -1.46
C PHE A 547 -6.81 0.56 -1.00
N THR A 548 -6.04 0.33 0.07
CA THR A 548 -5.76 -1.02 0.58
C THR A 548 -7.04 -1.68 1.12
N ALA A 549 -7.87 -0.95 1.85
CA ALA A 549 -9.15 -1.44 2.35
C ALA A 549 -10.14 -1.72 1.20
N ALA A 550 -10.30 -0.77 0.27
CA ALA A 550 -11.14 -0.92 -0.91
C ALA A 550 -10.71 -2.12 -1.79
N ALA A 551 -9.40 -2.25 -2.06
CA ALA A 551 -8.85 -3.36 -2.84
C ALA A 551 -8.98 -4.73 -2.17
N ALA A 552 -9.34 -4.81 -0.88
CA ALA A 552 -9.69 -6.06 -0.20
C ALA A 552 -11.19 -6.42 -0.37
N GLN A 553 -12.06 -5.44 -0.63
CA GLN A 553 -13.50 -5.64 -0.83
C GLN A 553 -13.86 -6.00 -2.30
N VAL A 554 -12.98 -5.73 -3.25
CA VAL A 554 -13.21 -6.00 -4.68
C VAL A 554 -13.26 -7.50 -4.99
N THR A 555 -14.42 -7.99 -5.42
CA THR A 555 -14.69 -9.41 -5.77
C THR A 555 -13.98 -9.87 -7.04
N SER A 556 -13.96 -11.19 -7.31
CA SER A 556 -13.58 -11.74 -8.62
C SER A 556 -14.41 -11.12 -9.74
N ASP A 557 -15.71 -11.33 -9.69
CA ASP A 557 -16.63 -11.12 -10.80
C ASP A 557 -16.68 -9.66 -11.25
N ALA A 558 -16.58 -8.70 -10.32
CA ALA A 558 -16.49 -7.28 -10.65
C ALA A 558 -15.23 -6.91 -11.45
N ARG A 559 -14.08 -7.55 -11.16
CA ARG A 559 -12.82 -7.35 -11.92
C ARG A 559 -12.90 -7.96 -13.30
N GLU A 560 -13.53 -9.12 -13.41
CA GLU A 560 -13.65 -9.82 -14.68
C GLU A 560 -14.67 -9.16 -15.61
N GLU A 561 -15.80 -8.70 -15.05
CA GLU A 561 -16.78 -7.83 -15.72
C GLU A 561 -16.12 -6.56 -16.25
N LEU A 562 -15.41 -5.81 -15.40
CA LEU A 562 -14.79 -4.54 -15.82
C LEU A 562 -13.79 -4.72 -16.97
N VAL A 563 -13.08 -5.85 -17.04
CA VAL A 563 -12.20 -6.19 -18.19
C VAL A 563 -13.01 -6.48 -19.46
N TRP A 564 -14.17 -7.14 -19.36
CA TRP A 564 -15.08 -7.34 -20.49
C TRP A 564 -15.65 -6.02 -20.98
N THR A 565 -16.19 -5.18 -20.08
CA THR A 565 -16.69 -3.83 -20.44
C THR A 565 -15.60 -2.97 -21.06
N PHE A 566 -14.33 -3.05 -20.59
CA PHE A 566 -13.22 -2.34 -21.21
C PHE A 566 -12.86 -2.90 -22.59
N ALA A 567 -12.93 -4.22 -22.80
CA ALA A 567 -12.66 -4.84 -24.11
C ALA A 567 -13.71 -4.46 -25.16
N GLN A 568 -15.00 -4.44 -24.79
CA GLN A 568 -16.09 -3.93 -25.62
C GLN A 568 -15.86 -2.47 -26.01
N ASN A 569 -15.60 -1.59 -25.04
CA ASN A 569 -15.33 -0.15 -25.28
C ASN A 569 -14.01 0.14 -26.01
N LEU A 570 -13.05 -0.78 -26.00
CA LEU A 570 -11.81 -0.69 -26.78
C LEU A 570 -11.98 -1.16 -28.23
N SER A 571 -13.02 -1.94 -28.51
CA SER A 571 -13.20 -2.57 -29.81
C SER A 571 -13.65 -1.59 -30.89
N ASN A 572 -13.20 -1.83 -32.12
CA ASN A 572 -13.69 -1.12 -33.30
C ASN A 572 -13.84 -2.08 -34.47
N LYS A 573 -14.71 -1.74 -35.43
CA LYS A 573 -14.89 -2.54 -36.64
C LYS A 573 -13.81 -2.33 -37.70
N GLY A 574 -13.24 -1.13 -37.79
CA GLY A 574 -12.27 -0.78 -38.83
C GLY A 574 -12.86 -1.03 -40.23
N THR A 575 -12.30 -2.01 -40.93
CA THR A 575 -12.74 -2.45 -42.27
C THR A 575 -13.77 -3.58 -42.23
N PHE A 576 -14.04 -4.19 -41.08
CA PHE A 576 -15.14 -5.13 -40.91
C PHE A 576 -16.50 -4.40 -40.96
N ASP A 577 -17.51 -5.09 -41.46
CA ASP A 577 -18.89 -4.61 -41.49
C ASP A 577 -19.47 -4.53 -40.06
N ASP A 578 -19.26 -5.59 -39.28
CA ASP A 578 -19.83 -5.82 -37.95
C ASP A 578 -18.75 -6.20 -36.91
N VAL A 579 -18.97 -5.83 -35.64
CA VAL A 579 -18.29 -6.41 -34.47
C VAL A 579 -19.33 -7.06 -33.59
N LEU A 580 -19.13 -8.33 -33.23
CA LEU A 580 -20.07 -9.11 -32.42
C LEU A 580 -19.41 -9.49 -31.08
N HIS A 581 -19.91 -8.92 -29.99
CA HIS A 581 -19.46 -9.27 -28.64
C HIS A 581 -20.22 -10.49 -28.12
N ILE A 582 -19.54 -11.62 -27.93
CA ILE A 582 -20.16 -12.84 -27.41
C ILE A 582 -19.86 -12.95 -25.92
N GLU A 583 -20.88 -12.69 -25.11
CA GLU A 583 -20.85 -12.78 -23.66
C GLU A 583 -20.88 -14.24 -23.16
N ARG A 584 -20.36 -14.51 -21.95
CA ARG A 584 -20.54 -15.81 -21.29
C ARG A 584 -22.04 -16.10 -21.11
N PRO A 585 -22.54 -17.30 -21.39
CA PRO A 585 -23.93 -17.66 -21.09
C PRO A 585 -24.16 -17.69 -19.57
N GLU A 586 -25.37 -17.30 -19.14
CA GLU A 586 -25.79 -17.39 -17.73
C GLU A 586 -25.82 -18.85 -17.23
N ASN A 587 -26.17 -19.78 -18.12
CA ASN A 587 -26.10 -21.22 -17.86
C ASN A 587 -24.75 -21.78 -18.34
N PRO A 588 -23.90 -22.34 -17.46
CA PRO A 588 -22.63 -22.98 -17.86
C PRO A 588 -22.81 -24.08 -18.91
N ASP A 589 -23.90 -24.86 -18.79
CA ASP A 589 -24.22 -26.02 -19.62
C ASP A 589 -24.95 -25.66 -20.93
N ALA A 590 -25.03 -24.37 -21.29
CA ALA A 590 -25.57 -23.93 -22.58
C ALA A 590 -24.79 -24.54 -23.75
N SER A 591 -25.49 -25.01 -24.77
CA SER A 591 -24.83 -25.67 -25.91
C SER A 591 -24.08 -24.66 -26.78
N VAL A 592 -23.01 -25.09 -27.43
CA VAL A 592 -22.21 -24.28 -28.36
C VAL A 592 -23.10 -23.64 -29.46
N SER A 593 -24.14 -24.37 -29.89
CA SER A 593 -25.16 -23.89 -30.85
C SER A 593 -26.12 -22.82 -30.30
N GLN A 594 -26.34 -22.76 -28.98
CA GLN A 594 -27.11 -21.69 -28.33
C GLN A 594 -26.25 -20.44 -28.11
N ILE A 595 -24.99 -20.63 -27.69
CA ILE A 595 -24.06 -19.53 -27.39
C ILE A 595 -23.68 -18.74 -28.66
N PHE A 596 -23.49 -19.44 -29.77
CA PHE A 596 -23.14 -18.83 -31.06
C PHE A 596 -24.34 -18.64 -32.01
N ALA A 597 -25.56 -18.69 -31.48
CA ALA A 597 -26.78 -18.47 -32.26
C ALA A 597 -26.80 -17.07 -32.90
N GLY A 598 -27.14 -17.00 -34.19
CA GLY A 598 -27.30 -15.74 -34.92
C GLY A 598 -26.03 -15.11 -35.50
N ILE A 599 -24.83 -15.61 -35.15
CA ILE A 599 -23.56 -15.07 -35.68
C ILE A 599 -23.46 -15.19 -37.21
N ASP A 600 -24.08 -16.22 -37.79
CA ASP A 600 -23.94 -16.55 -39.22
C ASP A 600 -25.05 -15.99 -40.13
N ASN A 601 -25.97 -15.18 -39.58
CA ASN A 601 -27.18 -14.75 -40.29
C ASN A 601 -26.93 -13.76 -41.45
N ASN A 602 -25.74 -13.16 -41.55
CA ASN A 602 -25.42 -12.07 -42.47
C ASN A 602 -24.31 -12.44 -43.47
N THR A 603 -24.45 -11.98 -44.71
CA THR A 603 -23.35 -11.89 -45.69
C THR A 603 -22.49 -10.65 -45.42
N THR A 604 -21.89 -10.60 -44.23
CA THR A 604 -21.02 -9.51 -43.77
C THR A 604 -19.69 -10.05 -43.24
N ASN A 605 -18.64 -9.23 -43.31
CA ASN A 605 -17.36 -9.51 -42.67
C ASN A 605 -17.47 -9.16 -41.18
N ARG A 606 -17.31 -10.15 -40.31
CA ARG A 606 -17.61 -10.02 -38.87
C ARG A 606 -16.39 -10.31 -38.00
N LEU A 607 -16.06 -9.36 -37.12
CA LEU A 607 -15.09 -9.53 -36.04
C LEU A 607 -15.83 -9.97 -34.76
N VAL A 608 -15.75 -11.25 -34.44
CA VAL A 608 -16.36 -11.85 -33.24
C VAL A 608 -15.38 -11.73 -32.09
N ILE A 609 -15.75 -11.06 -31.00
CA ILE A 609 -14.89 -10.88 -29.82
C ILE A 609 -15.50 -11.69 -28.67
N LEU A 610 -14.72 -12.62 -28.12
CA LEU A 610 -15.17 -13.54 -27.08
C LEU A 610 -14.91 -13.00 -25.66
N ASP A 611 -15.89 -13.18 -24.77
CA ASP A 611 -15.81 -12.83 -23.35
C ASP A 611 -14.58 -13.47 -22.67
N PRO A 612 -13.69 -12.66 -22.07
CA PRO A 612 -12.48 -13.15 -21.43
C PRO A 612 -12.75 -14.05 -20.23
N ARG A 613 -13.96 -14.06 -19.66
CA ARG A 613 -14.36 -14.91 -18.52
C ARG A 613 -14.42 -16.39 -18.90
N ARG A 614 -15.05 -16.73 -20.04
CA ARG A 614 -15.17 -18.11 -20.55
C ARG A 614 -13.99 -18.47 -21.46
N TRP A 615 -13.67 -17.62 -22.43
CA TRP A 615 -12.75 -17.96 -23.51
C TRP A 615 -11.35 -17.40 -23.29
N THR A 616 -10.32 -18.22 -23.53
CA THR A 616 -8.92 -17.77 -23.48
C THR A 616 -7.94 -18.71 -24.19
N LEU A 617 -6.83 -18.18 -24.69
CA LEU A 617 -5.83 -18.90 -25.48
C LEU A 617 -4.44 -18.98 -24.78
N LEU A 618 -3.71 -20.05 -25.09
CA LEU A 618 -2.42 -20.47 -24.51
C LEU A 618 -2.45 -20.84 -23.01
N ASN A 619 -1.27 -21.17 -22.46
CA ASN A 619 -1.04 -21.55 -21.05
C ASN A 619 -1.79 -22.82 -20.59
N GLY A 620 -1.99 -23.79 -21.49
CA GLY A 620 -2.54 -25.12 -21.17
C GLY A 620 -4.00 -25.14 -20.74
N LYS A 621 -4.75 -24.05 -20.94
CA LYS A 621 -6.18 -23.93 -20.61
C LYS A 621 -7.06 -23.62 -21.84
N ASP A 622 -6.49 -23.74 -23.02
CA ASP A 622 -7.08 -23.25 -24.27
C ASP A 622 -7.71 -24.34 -25.15
N SER A 623 -7.60 -25.61 -24.79
CA SER A 623 -8.21 -26.72 -25.55
C SER A 623 -9.72 -26.55 -25.76
N ALA A 624 -10.48 -26.28 -24.69
CA ALA A 624 -11.92 -26.05 -24.77
C ALA A 624 -12.26 -24.80 -25.62
N THR A 625 -11.52 -23.70 -25.44
CA THR A 625 -11.69 -22.48 -26.25
C THR A 625 -11.40 -22.75 -27.73
N ARG A 626 -10.38 -23.55 -28.06
CA ARG A 626 -10.05 -23.90 -29.45
C ARG A 626 -11.11 -24.78 -30.08
N GLU A 627 -11.68 -25.76 -29.38
CA GLU A 627 -12.77 -26.58 -29.92
C GLU A 627 -14.07 -25.77 -30.09
N GLU A 628 -14.39 -24.85 -29.18
CA GLU A 628 -15.55 -23.95 -29.36
C GLU A 628 -15.33 -22.97 -30.54
N ILE A 629 -14.13 -22.41 -30.72
CA ILE A 629 -13.78 -21.57 -31.89
C ILE A 629 -13.80 -22.38 -33.20
N LYS A 630 -13.35 -23.65 -33.19
CA LYS A 630 -13.49 -24.54 -34.35
C LYS A 630 -14.95 -24.78 -34.68
N ALA A 631 -15.78 -25.09 -33.68
CA ALA A 631 -17.20 -25.35 -33.87
C ALA A 631 -17.92 -24.14 -34.48
N LEU A 632 -17.61 -22.93 -34.00
CA LEU A 632 -18.05 -21.63 -34.55
C LEU A 632 -17.66 -21.40 -36.02
N LEU A 633 -16.60 -22.05 -36.51
CA LEU A 633 -16.12 -21.98 -37.89
C LEU A 633 -16.45 -23.27 -38.69
N GLY A 634 -17.38 -24.08 -38.20
CA GLY A 634 -17.86 -25.31 -38.87
C GLY A 634 -16.87 -26.47 -38.85
N GLN A 635 -15.91 -26.49 -37.92
CA GLN A 635 -14.84 -27.49 -37.79
C GLN A 635 -14.79 -28.14 -36.40
N GLY A 636 -13.90 -29.12 -36.22
CA GLY A 636 -13.63 -29.76 -34.92
C GLY A 636 -14.57 -30.93 -34.58
N VAL A 637 -14.63 -31.30 -33.29
CA VAL A 637 -15.35 -32.51 -32.84
C VAL A 637 -16.87 -32.36 -32.82
N SER A 638 -17.39 -31.13 -32.85
CA SER A 638 -18.83 -30.84 -32.88
C SER A 638 -19.11 -29.56 -33.69
N PRO A 639 -18.93 -29.62 -35.02
CA PRO A 639 -19.05 -28.45 -35.88
C PRO A 639 -20.50 -27.92 -35.89
N LEU A 640 -20.65 -26.60 -35.88
CA LEU A 640 -21.94 -25.97 -36.18
C LEU A 640 -22.21 -25.99 -37.69
N THR A 641 -23.48 -25.95 -38.07
CA THR A 641 -23.88 -25.65 -39.45
C THR A 641 -23.67 -24.16 -39.71
N VAL A 642 -22.62 -23.81 -40.45
CA VAL A 642 -22.22 -22.43 -40.74
C VAL A 642 -22.07 -22.28 -42.25
N ASP A 643 -22.91 -21.44 -42.83
CA ASP A 643 -22.94 -21.08 -44.25
C ASP A 643 -21.82 -20.09 -44.59
N ASN A 644 -21.66 -19.03 -43.81
CA ASN A 644 -20.74 -17.91 -44.09
C ASN A 644 -19.49 -17.97 -43.19
N ALA A 645 -18.93 -19.17 -43.00
CA ALA A 645 -17.80 -19.40 -42.10
C ALA A 645 -16.52 -18.67 -42.52
N ALA A 646 -16.37 -18.36 -43.81
CA ALA A 646 -15.16 -17.73 -44.33
C ALA A 646 -15.05 -16.24 -43.97
N SER A 647 -16.17 -15.51 -43.79
CA SER A 647 -16.18 -14.08 -43.41
C SER A 647 -16.06 -13.80 -41.91
N CYS A 648 -15.83 -14.85 -41.11
CA CYS A 648 -15.80 -14.81 -39.66
C CYS A 648 -14.34 -14.79 -39.14
N VAL A 649 -14.00 -13.77 -38.35
CA VAL A 649 -12.70 -13.66 -37.67
C VAL A 649 -12.95 -13.55 -36.16
N VAL A 650 -12.31 -14.38 -35.35
CA VAL A 650 -12.63 -14.57 -33.93
C VAL A 650 -11.48 -14.14 -33.04
N ALA A 651 -11.63 -13.03 -32.31
CA ALA A 651 -10.66 -12.48 -31.36
C ALA A 651 -10.82 -13.08 -29.95
N SER A 652 -9.70 -13.38 -29.29
CA SER A 652 -9.68 -13.94 -27.93
C SER A 652 -8.48 -13.47 -27.10
N VAL A 653 -8.59 -13.63 -25.77
CA VAL A 653 -7.63 -13.12 -24.78
C VAL A 653 -6.57 -14.17 -24.42
N ASN A 654 -5.32 -13.73 -24.20
CA ASN A 654 -4.24 -14.58 -23.70
C ASN A 654 -4.39 -14.90 -22.20
N THR A 655 -4.33 -16.19 -21.82
CA THR A 655 -4.57 -16.69 -20.45
C THR A 655 -3.68 -16.05 -19.37
N GLN A 656 -2.44 -15.67 -19.71
CA GLN A 656 -1.51 -15.09 -18.75
C GLN A 656 -1.67 -13.57 -18.66
N LEU A 657 -1.75 -12.87 -19.79
CA LEU A 657 -1.94 -11.41 -19.82
C LEU A 657 -3.31 -10.99 -19.27
N ARG A 658 -4.34 -11.83 -19.41
CA ARG A 658 -5.66 -11.67 -18.78
C ARG A 658 -5.57 -11.46 -17.26
N LYS A 659 -4.64 -12.13 -16.57
CA LYS A 659 -4.42 -11.98 -15.12
C LYS A 659 -3.93 -10.57 -14.77
N ASN A 660 -3.05 -10.01 -15.60
CA ASN A 660 -2.54 -8.64 -15.42
C ASN A 660 -3.68 -7.64 -15.58
N ALA A 661 -4.52 -7.80 -16.61
CA ALA A 661 -5.72 -6.99 -16.81
C ALA A 661 -6.69 -7.08 -15.62
N TYR A 662 -6.95 -8.28 -15.07
CA TYR A 662 -7.79 -8.43 -13.86
C TYR A 662 -7.18 -7.76 -12.61
N GLN A 663 -5.84 -7.72 -12.48
CA GLN A 663 -5.20 -6.95 -11.40
C GLN A 663 -5.32 -5.44 -11.64
N ARG A 664 -5.21 -4.94 -12.88
CA ARG A 664 -5.52 -3.53 -13.17
C ARG A 664 -6.98 -3.17 -12.91
N ALA A 665 -7.90 -4.08 -13.19
CA ALA A 665 -9.31 -3.88 -12.88
C ALA A 665 -9.55 -3.82 -11.35
N ARG A 666 -8.77 -4.57 -10.55
CA ARG A 666 -8.74 -4.42 -9.09
C ARG A 666 -8.30 -3.02 -8.69
N ASP A 667 -7.22 -2.52 -9.28
CA ASP A 667 -6.68 -1.18 -9.00
C ASP A 667 -7.72 -0.08 -9.34
N VAL A 668 -8.39 -0.18 -10.49
CA VAL A 668 -9.44 0.77 -10.93
C VAL A 668 -10.68 0.73 -10.02
N LEU A 669 -11.20 -0.47 -9.70
CA LEU A 669 -12.36 -0.60 -8.82
C LEU A 669 -12.07 -0.08 -7.41
N ALA A 670 -10.88 -0.35 -6.88
CA ALA A 670 -10.45 0.17 -5.59
C ALA A 670 -10.47 1.70 -5.58
N TRP A 671 -9.88 2.38 -6.58
CA TRP A 671 -9.92 3.85 -6.65
C TRP A 671 -11.33 4.42 -6.81
N ARG A 672 -12.23 3.75 -7.53
CA ARG A 672 -13.65 4.13 -7.61
C ARG A 672 -14.35 4.03 -6.24
N TYR A 673 -14.04 3.01 -5.44
CA TYR A 673 -14.53 2.92 -4.05
C TYR A 673 -13.92 4.01 -3.14
N VAL A 674 -12.64 4.34 -3.28
CA VAL A 674 -12.00 5.42 -2.50
C VAL A 674 -12.67 6.78 -2.77
N ILE A 675 -12.91 7.12 -4.04
CA ILE A 675 -13.57 8.37 -4.43
C ILE A 675 -14.99 8.48 -3.84
N ASN A 676 -15.69 7.35 -3.69
CA ASN A 676 -17.02 7.28 -3.06
C ASN A 676 -16.98 7.28 -1.51
N GLN A 677 -15.81 7.46 -0.89
CA GLN A 677 -15.60 7.49 0.57
C GLN A 677 -14.95 8.81 1.06
N ILE A 678 -14.77 9.80 0.17
CA ILE A 678 -14.19 11.11 0.50
C ILE A 678 -15.31 12.16 0.37
N ASP A 679 -15.90 12.53 1.51
CA ASP A 679 -17.02 13.48 1.56
C ASP A 679 -16.59 14.97 1.50
N ASP A 680 -15.34 15.28 1.89
CA ASP A 680 -14.80 16.65 2.02
C ASP A 680 -13.43 16.77 1.31
N ASP A 681 -13.28 17.71 0.37
CA ASP A 681 -12.03 17.95 -0.39
C ASP A 681 -11.20 19.12 0.19
N THR A 682 -11.16 19.25 1.52
CA THR A 682 -10.53 20.39 2.20
C THR A 682 -9.02 20.48 1.96
N ASP A 683 -8.36 19.33 1.78
CA ASP A 683 -6.91 19.17 1.63
C ASP A 683 -6.49 18.71 0.21
N GLY A 684 -7.42 18.63 -0.75
CA GLY A 684 -7.15 18.20 -2.13
C GLY A 684 -7.07 16.68 -2.36
N GLU A 685 -7.39 15.87 -1.33
CA GLU A 685 -7.29 14.40 -1.36
C GLU A 685 -8.21 13.77 -2.43
N LEU A 686 -9.37 14.36 -2.72
CA LEU A 686 -10.27 13.88 -3.77
C LEU A 686 -9.70 14.15 -5.16
N THR A 687 -8.92 15.23 -5.33
CA THR A 687 -8.24 15.55 -6.59
C THR A 687 -7.09 14.58 -6.85
N GLU A 688 -6.24 14.28 -5.86
CA GLU A 688 -5.22 13.24 -6.02
C GLU A 688 -5.85 11.86 -6.29
N ALA A 689 -6.94 11.49 -5.61
CA ALA A 689 -7.63 10.22 -5.84
C ALA A 689 -8.14 10.07 -7.29
N LYS A 690 -8.66 11.16 -7.89
CA LYS A 690 -9.08 11.20 -9.31
C LYS A 690 -7.89 11.00 -10.26
N ASP A 691 -6.74 11.60 -9.98
CA ASP A 691 -5.51 11.40 -10.77
C ASP A 691 -4.99 9.95 -10.68
N LYS A 692 -5.05 9.32 -9.49
CA LYS A 692 -4.72 7.89 -9.35
C LYS A 692 -5.69 7.01 -10.15
N LEU A 693 -6.99 7.31 -10.12
CA LEU A 693 -7.99 6.60 -10.93
C LEU A 693 -7.69 6.73 -12.43
N ALA A 694 -7.46 7.94 -12.94
CA ALA A 694 -7.15 8.18 -14.35
C ALA A 694 -5.87 7.44 -14.79
N ALA A 695 -4.84 7.41 -13.94
CA ALA A 695 -3.62 6.64 -14.17
C ALA A 695 -3.86 5.12 -14.15
N ALA A 696 -4.73 4.62 -13.26
CA ALA A 696 -5.11 3.22 -13.20
C ALA A 696 -5.94 2.79 -14.44
N GLU A 697 -6.90 3.60 -14.88
CA GLU A 697 -7.71 3.35 -16.08
C GLU A 697 -6.87 3.40 -17.37
N LYS A 698 -5.86 4.28 -17.42
CA LYS A 698 -4.88 4.27 -18.51
C LYS A 698 -4.07 2.96 -18.55
N LYS A 699 -3.61 2.47 -17.39
CA LYS A 699 -2.91 1.17 -17.28
C LYS A 699 -3.83 -0.01 -17.64
N LEU A 700 -5.07 -0.02 -17.16
CA LEU A 700 -6.07 -1.03 -17.51
C LEU A 700 -6.31 -1.07 -19.02
N ARG A 701 -6.50 0.10 -19.67
CA ARG A 701 -6.69 0.19 -21.12
C ARG A 701 -5.52 -0.43 -21.90
N THR A 702 -4.28 -0.19 -21.48
CA THR A 702 -3.09 -0.79 -22.10
C THR A 702 -3.02 -2.30 -21.85
N ASP A 703 -3.19 -2.76 -20.61
CA ASP A 703 -3.05 -4.19 -20.27
C ASP A 703 -4.20 -5.04 -20.86
N VAL A 704 -5.40 -4.48 -21.06
CA VAL A 704 -6.52 -5.13 -21.80
C VAL A 704 -6.20 -5.26 -23.28
N ALA A 705 -5.74 -4.18 -23.94
CA ALA A 705 -5.37 -4.22 -25.36
C ALA A 705 -4.26 -5.26 -25.61
N LYS A 706 -3.23 -5.30 -24.76
CA LYS A 706 -2.17 -6.33 -24.82
C LYS A 706 -2.68 -7.75 -24.56
N ALA A 707 -3.67 -7.93 -23.68
CA ALA A 707 -4.22 -9.25 -23.41
C ALA A 707 -4.97 -9.83 -24.62
N PHE A 708 -5.66 -8.99 -25.39
CA PHE A 708 -6.28 -9.36 -26.68
C PHE A 708 -5.30 -9.19 -27.83
N GLN A 709 -4.38 -10.16 -27.99
CA GLN A 709 -3.43 -10.24 -29.11
C GLN A 709 -3.74 -11.36 -30.11
N HIS A 710 -4.71 -12.22 -29.83
CA HIS A 710 -4.94 -13.46 -30.57
C HIS A 710 -6.24 -13.36 -31.38
N TYR A 711 -6.21 -13.92 -32.58
CA TYR A 711 -7.36 -14.01 -33.47
C TYR A 711 -7.28 -15.29 -34.31
N ALA A 712 -8.43 -15.80 -34.73
CA ALA A 712 -8.54 -17.02 -35.52
C ALA A 712 -9.49 -16.84 -36.71
N TYR A 713 -9.21 -17.53 -37.81
CA TYR A 713 -10.03 -17.48 -39.02
C TYR A 713 -9.91 -18.80 -39.81
N LEU A 714 -10.82 -19.01 -40.75
CA LEU A 714 -10.84 -20.21 -41.59
C LEU A 714 -9.99 -20.00 -42.85
N ILE A 715 -9.16 -21.01 -43.18
CA ILE A 715 -8.39 -21.14 -44.42
C ILE A 715 -8.68 -22.48 -45.11
N ARG A 716 -8.29 -22.59 -46.37
CA ARG A 716 -8.30 -23.85 -47.13
C ARG A 716 -6.88 -24.28 -47.49
N VAL A 717 -6.53 -25.53 -47.19
CA VAL A 717 -5.20 -26.11 -47.46
C VAL A 717 -5.39 -27.38 -48.29
N GLY A 718 -5.35 -27.22 -49.61
CA GLY A 718 -5.79 -28.27 -50.54
C GLY A 718 -7.30 -28.49 -50.42
N ASP A 719 -7.72 -29.73 -50.13
CA ASP A 719 -9.12 -30.06 -49.91
C ASP A 719 -9.59 -29.89 -48.46
N GLU A 720 -8.67 -29.73 -47.50
CA GLU A 720 -9.02 -29.60 -46.09
C GLU A 720 -9.28 -28.13 -45.68
N LEU A 721 -10.22 -27.96 -44.74
CA LEU A 721 -10.54 -26.69 -44.11
C LEU A 721 -9.89 -26.63 -42.73
N VAL A 722 -9.08 -25.60 -42.49
CA VAL A 722 -8.28 -25.47 -41.27
C VAL A 722 -8.59 -24.14 -40.60
N VAL A 723 -8.80 -24.16 -39.28
CA VAL A 723 -8.88 -22.94 -38.46
C VAL A 723 -7.47 -22.55 -38.04
N GLU A 724 -6.96 -21.48 -38.63
CA GLU A 724 -5.67 -20.91 -38.25
C GLU A 724 -5.82 -20.02 -37.01
N PHE A 725 -4.88 -20.13 -36.07
CA PHE A 725 -4.82 -19.30 -34.85
C PHE A 725 -3.57 -18.43 -34.89
N LYS A 726 -3.73 -17.14 -35.17
CA LYS A 726 -2.66 -16.15 -35.21
C LYS A 726 -2.52 -15.39 -33.89
N ARG A 727 -1.39 -14.72 -33.74
CA ARG A 727 -1.08 -13.74 -32.69
C ARG A 727 -0.31 -12.59 -33.34
N PHE A 728 -0.49 -11.36 -32.87
CA PHE A 728 0.44 -10.27 -33.16
C PHE A 728 1.76 -10.44 -32.41
N ASP A 729 2.89 -10.31 -33.11
CA ASP A 729 4.23 -10.32 -32.50
C ASP A 729 4.53 -9.02 -31.72
N SER A 730 3.93 -7.91 -32.13
CA SER A 730 4.10 -6.61 -31.48
C SER A 730 3.11 -6.38 -30.33
N ASP A 731 3.65 -5.97 -29.19
CA ASP A 731 2.92 -5.52 -28.00
C ASP A 731 2.15 -4.18 -28.17
N SER A 732 2.21 -3.57 -29.36
CA SER A 732 1.43 -2.37 -29.75
C SER A 732 0.13 -2.67 -30.51
N LEU A 733 -0.11 -3.92 -30.89
CA LEU A 733 -1.27 -4.35 -31.69
C LEU A 733 -2.26 -5.17 -30.86
N THR A 734 -3.54 -5.08 -31.20
CA THR A 734 -4.63 -5.77 -30.49
C THR A 734 -5.73 -6.29 -31.42
N SER A 735 -6.24 -7.49 -31.13
CA SER A 735 -7.35 -8.10 -31.88
C SER A 735 -8.73 -7.52 -31.57
N LEU A 736 -8.82 -6.54 -30.66
CA LEU A 736 -10.01 -5.71 -30.48
C LEU A 736 -10.20 -4.68 -31.61
N ARG A 737 -9.13 -4.34 -32.33
CA ARG A 737 -9.12 -3.30 -33.38
C ARG A 737 -9.22 -3.94 -34.76
N GLY A 738 -10.41 -3.88 -35.37
CA GLY A 738 -10.65 -4.40 -36.71
C GLY A 738 -9.72 -3.80 -37.78
N ASP A 739 -9.27 -2.55 -37.61
CA ASP A 739 -8.28 -1.92 -38.50
C ASP A 739 -6.89 -2.60 -38.45
N GLN A 740 -6.46 -3.04 -37.27
CA GLN A 740 -5.18 -3.74 -37.08
C GLN A 740 -5.28 -5.20 -37.54
N VAL A 741 -6.41 -5.86 -37.23
CA VAL A 741 -6.69 -7.24 -37.67
C VAL A 741 -6.79 -7.31 -39.20
N TRP A 742 -7.51 -6.39 -39.85
CA TRP A 742 -7.61 -6.37 -41.31
C TRP A 742 -6.26 -6.14 -41.99
N THR A 743 -5.43 -5.23 -41.46
CA THR A 743 -4.08 -4.97 -41.99
C THR A 743 -3.22 -6.24 -41.97
N GLN A 744 -3.27 -7.02 -40.89
CA GLN A 744 -2.52 -8.28 -40.82
C GLN A 744 -3.14 -9.37 -41.71
N LEU A 745 -4.46 -9.44 -41.84
CA LEU A 745 -5.11 -10.36 -42.78
C LEU A 745 -4.75 -10.06 -44.25
N VAL A 746 -4.45 -8.81 -44.61
CA VAL A 746 -3.89 -8.47 -45.93
C VAL A 746 -2.46 -8.99 -46.07
N ALA A 747 -1.61 -8.84 -45.05
CA ALA A 747 -0.25 -9.38 -45.05
C ALA A 747 -0.23 -10.92 -45.11
N ASP A 748 -1.16 -11.58 -44.41
CA ASP A 748 -1.39 -13.03 -44.44
C ASP A 748 -2.06 -13.50 -45.76
N SER A 749 -2.28 -12.60 -46.73
CA SER A 749 -2.98 -12.84 -48.01
C SER A 749 -4.43 -13.37 -47.87
N ARG A 750 -5.03 -13.23 -46.68
CA ARG A 750 -6.42 -13.60 -46.37
C ARG A 750 -7.42 -12.52 -46.74
N ALA A 751 -7.00 -11.25 -46.89
CA ALA A 751 -7.87 -10.10 -47.19
C ALA A 751 -7.28 -9.16 -48.27
N THR A 752 -8.10 -8.27 -48.84
CA THR A 752 -7.67 -7.19 -49.76
C THR A 752 -7.86 -5.80 -49.17
N THR A 753 -7.22 -4.79 -49.76
CA THR A 753 -7.53 -3.37 -49.52
C THR A 753 -8.39 -2.79 -50.65
N SER A 754 -9.06 -1.67 -50.40
CA SER A 754 -9.98 -1.08 -51.38
C SER A 754 -9.27 -0.75 -52.71
N GLY A 755 -9.90 -1.14 -53.82
CA GLY A 755 -9.40 -0.98 -55.18
C GLY A 755 -8.32 -1.97 -55.63
N THR A 756 -7.96 -2.99 -54.83
CA THR A 756 -6.84 -3.91 -55.15
C THR A 756 -7.23 -5.32 -55.59
N LEU A 757 -8.51 -5.67 -55.61
CA LEU A 757 -8.97 -6.98 -56.09
C LEU A 757 -8.81 -7.08 -57.61
N SER A 758 -7.78 -7.82 -58.05
CA SER A 758 -7.46 -8.01 -59.47
C SER A 758 -8.48 -8.91 -60.18
N ALA A 759 -8.87 -8.49 -61.39
CA ALA A 759 -9.72 -9.27 -62.29
C ALA A 759 -9.08 -10.63 -62.66
N THR A 760 -7.77 -10.66 -62.92
CA THR A 760 -7.00 -11.89 -63.23
C THR A 760 -7.00 -12.87 -62.06
N TYR A 761 -6.97 -12.36 -60.82
CA TYR A 761 -7.04 -13.19 -59.61
C TYR A 761 -8.46 -13.74 -59.39
N LEU A 762 -9.49 -12.92 -59.64
CA LEU A 762 -10.88 -13.39 -59.65
C LEU A 762 -11.10 -14.47 -60.72
N ALA A 763 -10.56 -14.30 -61.93
CA ALA A 763 -10.60 -15.31 -62.99
C ALA A 763 -9.98 -16.64 -62.53
N ALA A 764 -8.79 -16.60 -61.91
CA ALA A 764 -8.10 -17.78 -61.39
C ALA A 764 -8.84 -18.47 -60.23
N LEU A 765 -9.67 -17.75 -59.46
CA LEU A 765 -10.59 -18.35 -58.49
C LEU A 765 -11.81 -18.97 -59.16
N LEU A 766 -12.40 -18.32 -60.17
CA LEU A 766 -13.58 -18.79 -60.88
C LEU A 766 -13.31 -20.04 -61.73
N THR A 767 -12.13 -20.18 -62.33
CA THR A 767 -11.74 -21.40 -63.06
C THR A 767 -11.56 -22.64 -62.18
N THR A 768 -11.57 -22.50 -60.84
CA THR A 768 -11.61 -23.67 -59.93
C THR A 768 -12.98 -24.35 -59.88
N PHE A 769 -14.04 -23.71 -60.40
CA PHE A 769 -15.39 -24.25 -60.43
C PHE A 769 -15.67 -24.96 -61.76
N ALA A 770 -16.27 -26.15 -61.68
CA ALA A 770 -16.62 -26.95 -62.87
C ALA A 770 -17.83 -26.42 -63.67
N ARG A 771 -18.36 -25.23 -63.34
CA ARG A 771 -19.45 -24.53 -64.03
C ARG A 771 -19.31 -23.02 -63.87
N ALA A 772 -19.89 -22.27 -64.82
CA ALA A 772 -20.14 -20.84 -64.65
C ALA A 772 -20.98 -20.56 -63.39
N LEU A 773 -20.76 -19.39 -62.78
CA LEU A 773 -21.45 -18.95 -61.56
C LEU A 773 -22.30 -17.72 -61.85
N THR A 774 -23.44 -17.60 -61.17
CA THR A 774 -24.25 -16.38 -61.16
C THR A 774 -23.55 -15.25 -60.36
N PRO A 775 -23.80 -13.96 -60.64
CA PRO A 775 -23.29 -12.84 -59.83
C PRO A 775 -23.49 -13.04 -58.33
N ARG A 776 -24.65 -13.59 -57.93
CA ARG A 776 -24.97 -13.92 -56.54
C ARG A 776 -24.09 -15.02 -55.96
N GLU A 777 -23.83 -16.10 -56.71
CA GLU A 777 -22.93 -17.18 -56.28
C GLU A 777 -21.47 -16.72 -56.20
N VAL A 778 -21.03 -15.83 -57.09
CA VAL A 778 -19.71 -15.19 -57.01
C VAL A 778 -19.60 -14.38 -55.72
N VAL A 779 -20.54 -13.47 -55.45
CA VAL A 779 -20.55 -12.67 -54.21
C VAL A 779 -20.64 -13.55 -52.96
N GLN A 780 -21.51 -14.57 -52.95
CA GLN A 780 -21.59 -15.51 -51.82
C GLN A 780 -20.29 -16.29 -51.61
N SER A 781 -19.52 -16.58 -52.66
CA SER A 781 -18.24 -17.31 -52.52
C SER A 781 -17.22 -16.57 -51.65
N PHE A 782 -17.21 -15.23 -51.64
CA PHE A 782 -16.36 -14.43 -50.73
C PHE A 782 -16.71 -14.62 -49.24
N TYR A 783 -17.98 -14.91 -48.92
CA TYR A 783 -18.43 -15.11 -47.53
C TYR A 783 -18.43 -16.60 -47.12
N LYS A 784 -18.60 -17.52 -48.08
CA LYS A 784 -18.71 -18.98 -47.83
C LYS A 784 -17.41 -19.77 -48.02
N ASN A 785 -16.59 -19.43 -49.01
CA ASN A 785 -15.42 -20.23 -49.41
C ASN A 785 -14.11 -19.56 -48.93
N PRO A 786 -13.36 -20.14 -47.97
CA PRO A 786 -12.13 -19.54 -47.45
C PRO A 786 -10.94 -19.59 -48.43
N GLY A 787 -11.12 -20.10 -49.65
CA GLY A 787 -10.21 -19.86 -50.77
C GLY A 787 -10.36 -18.47 -51.41
N PHE A 788 -11.45 -17.74 -51.14
CA PHE A 788 -11.64 -16.36 -51.57
C PHE A 788 -11.19 -15.39 -50.45
N PRO A 789 -10.49 -14.28 -50.78
CA PRO A 789 -10.03 -13.32 -49.77
C PRO A 789 -11.21 -12.55 -49.17
N LEU A 790 -11.07 -12.03 -47.95
CA LEU A 790 -12.00 -11.05 -47.39
C LEU A 790 -11.88 -9.74 -48.18
N VAL A 791 -13.01 -9.10 -48.46
CA VAL A 791 -13.08 -7.86 -49.26
C VAL A 791 -13.76 -6.74 -48.47
N PRO A 792 -13.26 -5.48 -48.54
CA PRO A 792 -13.80 -4.36 -47.76
C PRO A 792 -15.27 -4.01 -48.03
N SER A 793 -15.81 -4.36 -49.21
CA SER A 793 -17.24 -4.20 -49.53
C SER A 793 -17.64 -5.08 -50.72
N THR A 794 -18.95 -5.22 -50.97
CA THR A 794 -19.48 -5.86 -52.19
C THR A 794 -19.24 -5.03 -53.46
N ASP A 795 -18.95 -3.74 -53.34
CA ASP A 795 -18.60 -2.87 -54.48
C ASP A 795 -17.23 -3.25 -55.07
N GLU A 796 -16.28 -3.72 -54.26
CA GLU A 796 -14.99 -4.25 -54.73
C GLU A 796 -15.18 -5.50 -55.59
N ILE A 797 -16.07 -6.40 -55.19
CA ILE A 797 -16.42 -7.58 -55.99
C ILE A 797 -17.04 -7.13 -57.32
N ARG A 798 -17.99 -6.19 -57.28
CA ARG A 798 -18.66 -5.65 -58.48
C ARG A 798 -17.67 -4.98 -59.43
N ARG A 799 -16.69 -4.25 -58.91
CA ARG A 799 -15.60 -3.63 -59.69
C ARG A 799 -14.71 -4.69 -60.35
N ALA A 800 -14.26 -5.71 -59.59
CA ALA A 800 -13.42 -6.77 -60.12
C ALA A 800 -14.15 -7.62 -61.18
N MET A 801 -15.45 -7.88 -61.00
CA MET A 801 -16.29 -8.51 -62.02
C MET A 801 -16.41 -7.65 -63.29
N PHE A 802 -16.61 -6.34 -63.17
CA PHE A 802 -16.70 -5.45 -64.34
C PHE A 802 -15.41 -5.41 -65.15
N SER A 803 -14.26 -5.29 -64.48
CA SER A 803 -12.95 -5.41 -65.14
C SER A 803 -12.77 -6.78 -65.80
N LEU A 804 -13.20 -7.87 -65.15
CA LEU A 804 -13.08 -9.22 -65.71
C LEU A 804 -13.93 -9.41 -66.99
N ILE A 805 -15.14 -8.85 -67.03
CA ILE A 805 -16.04 -8.87 -68.19
C ILE A 805 -15.50 -8.00 -69.35
N SER A 806 -14.57 -7.08 -69.08
CA SER A 806 -13.93 -6.27 -70.13
C SER A 806 -12.90 -7.07 -70.93
N ASP A 807 -12.21 -8.01 -70.29
CA ASP A 807 -11.12 -8.81 -70.87
C ASP A 807 -11.65 -10.14 -71.46
N ASP A 808 -11.22 -11.31 -70.94
CA ASP A 808 -11.48 -12.64 -71.51
C ASP A 808 -12.83 -13.30 -71.10
N TRP A 809 -13.72 -12.57 -70.41
CA TRP A 809 -14.97 -13.11 -69.86
C TRP A 809 -16.20 -12.35 -70.33
N GLU A 810 -17.37 -12.96 -70.17
CA GLU A 810 -18.66 -12.39 -70.50
C GLU A 810 -19.69 -12.70 -69.42
N LEU A 811 -20.62 -11.76 -69.21
CA LEU A 811 -21.82 -11.97 -68.41
C LEU A 811 -22.96 -12.22 -69.38
N VAL A 812 -23.56 -13.40 -69.35
CA VAL A 812 -24.76 -13.71 -70.15
C VAL A 812 -26.01 -13.73 -69.30
N ASP A 813 -27.17 -13.59 -69.94
CA ASP A 813 -28.50 -13.72 -69.35
C ASP A 813 -28.96 -15.19 -69.17
N ALA A 814 -30.27 -15.45 -69.20
CA ALA A 814 -30.86 -16.77 -69.01
C ALA A 814 -31.04 -17.55 -70.32
N GLU A 815 -31.22 -16.83 -71.42
CA GLU A 815 -31.26 -17.31 -72.80
C GLU A 815 -29.85 -17.70 -73.29
N GLY A 816 -28.83 -16.98 -72.81
CA GLY A 816 -27.41 -17.26 -73.02
C GLY A 816 -26.65 -16.18 -73.79
N SER A 817 -27.28 -15.02 -74.01
CA SER A 817 -26.80 -13.90 -74.83
C SER A 817 -25.94 -12.91 -74.01
N PRO A 818 -24.89 -12.31 -74.59
CA PRO A 818 -23.90 -11.51 -73.86
C PRO A 818 -24.39 -10.09 -73.57
N LEU A 819 -24.29 -9.69 -72.30
CA LEU A 819 -24.74 -8.38 -71.81
C LEU A 819 -23.62 -7.34 -71.91
N ALA A 820 -23.79 -6.34 -72.77
CA ALA A 820 -22.90 -5.18 -72.85
C ALA A 820 -23.06 -4.28 -71.59
N LEU A 821 -21.95 -4.01 -70.90
CA LEU A 821 -21.93 -3.22 -69.66
C LEU A 821 -21.02 -1.99 -69.81
N SER A 822 -21.56 -0.80 -69.49
CA SER A 822 -20.83 0.47 -69.59
C SER A 822 -20.22 0.93 -68.26
N SER A 823 -20.64 0.33 -67.14
CA SER A 823 -20.20 0.68 -65.79
C SER A 823 -20.38 -0.47 -64.79
N PRO A 824 -19.60 -0.53 -63.70
CA PRO A 824 -19.79 -1.53 -62.65
C PRO A 824 -21.19 -1.51 -62.03
N GLY A 825 -21.85 -0.34 -61.98
CA GLY A 825 -23.17 -0.18 -61.38
C GLY A 825 -24.31 -0.93 -62.07
N GLN A 826 -24.12 -1.37 -63.32
CA GLN A 826 -25.10 -2.16 -64.06
C GLN A 826 -25.07 -3.66 -63.67
N ILE A 827 -24.03 -4.14 -62.99
CA ILE A 827 -23.94 -5.54 -62.53
C ILE A 827 -24.89 -5.76 -61.35
N GLN A 828 -25.99 -6.47 -61.60
CA GLN A 828 -26.93 -6.89 -60.58
C GLN A 828 -26.35 -8.02 -59.72
N ILE A 829 -25.60 -7.65 -58.68
CA ILE A 829 -24.88 -8.59 -57.79
C ILE A 829 -25.76 -9.64 -57.08
N ASN A 830 -27.08 -9.43 -57.03
CA ASN A 830 -28.04 -10.41 -56.49
C ASN A 830 -28.71 -11.29 -57.56
N SER A 831 -28.34 -11.12 -58.83
CA SER A 831 -28.92 -11.85 -59.96
C SER A 831 -28.65 -13.35 -59.88
N ILE A 832 -29.67 -14.11 -60.26
CA ILE A 832 -29.66 -15.58 -60.42
C ILE A 832 -30.00 -16.01 -61.85
N SER A 833 -30.35 -15.05 -62.72
CA SER A 833 -30.72 -15.25 -64.12
C SER A 833 -29.65 -14.72 -65.08
N GLN A 834 -28.43 -14.52 -64.57
CA GLN A 834 -27.25 -14.12 -65.33
C GLN A 834 -26.11 -15.04 -64.90
N THR A 835 -25.22 -15.43 -65.82
CA THR A 835 -24.04 -16.25 -65.51
C THR A 835 -22.74 -15.65 -66.06
N LEU A 836 -21.68 -15.71 -65.27
CA LEU A 836 -20.35 -15.21 -65.62
C LEU A 836 -19.50 -16.39 -66.13
N ARG A 837 -19.09 -16.34 -67.40
CA ARG A 837 -18.35 -17.41 -68.09
C ARG A 837 -17.16 -16.85 -68.89
N PRO A 838 -16.12 -17.65 -69.20
CA PRO A 838 -15.09 -17.26 -70.17
C PRO A 838 -15.74 -17.02 -71.54
N ARG A 839 -15.29 -15.98 -72.26
CA ARG A 839 -15.78 -15.65 -73.61
C ARG A 839 -15.35 -16.74 -74.59
N GLN A 840 -16.26 -17.15 -75.48
CA GLN A 840 -15.92 -18.08 -76.54
C GLN A 840 -15.28 -17.33 -77.73
N PRO A 841 -14.28 -17.90 -78.43
CA PRO A 841 -13.65 -17.23 -79.56
C PRO A 841 -14.57 -17.24 -80.79
N ASP A 842 -14.84 -16.06 -81.36
CA ASP A 842 -15.69 -15.90 -82.53
C ASP A 842 -15.11 -16.58 -83.77
N THR A 843 -15.80 -17.62 -84.25
CA THR A 843 -15.52 -18.23 -85.56
C THR A 843 -16.44 -17.63 -86.62
N ASN A 844 -16.13 -16.43 -87.11
CA ASN A 844 -16.44 -15.93 -88.47
C ASN A 844 -15.85 -14.54 -88.73
N ALA A 845 -14.95 -14.43 -89.70
CA ALA A 845 -14.50 -13.18 -90.33
C ALA A 845 -14.00 -13.49 -91.76
N ASP A 846 -14.05 -12.49 -92.65
CA ASP A 846 -13.82 -12.54 -94.10
C ASP A 846 -14.83 -13.45 -94.88
N GLU A 847 -15.29 -13.13 -96.09
CA GLU A 847 -15.00 -12.02 -97.04
C GLU A 847 -16.34 -11.28 -97.35
N THR A 848 -16.43 -9.97 -97.62
CA THR A 848 -15.86 -9.31 -98.82
C THR A 848 -15.91 -7.76 -98.70
N GLU A 849 -15.14 -7.08 -99.55
CA GLU A 849 -14.98 -5.61 -99.60
C GLU A 849 -16.19 -4.86 -100.21
N THR A 850 -16.49 -3.63 -99.76
CA THR A 850 -16.28 -2.38 -100.56
C THR A 850 -16.66 -1.10 -99.77
N SER A 851 -16.42 0.07 -100.35
CA SER A 851 -16.29 1.37 -99.66
C SER A 851 -17.54 2.27 -99.65
N ALA A 852 -17.72 2.96 -98.51
CA ALA A 852 -18.28 4.31 -98.33
C ALA A 852 -19.72 4.64 -98.78
N GLU A 853 -20.56 5.07 -97.83
CA GLU A 853 -21.01 6.48 -97.63
C GLU A 853 -21.69 6.59 -96.23
N ASP A 854 -22.16 7.78 -95.82
CA ASP A 854 -22.48 8.14 -94.41
C ASP A 854 -23.96 7.95 -93.94
N GLU A 855 -24.18 8.18 -92.63
CA GLU A 855 -25.44 8.51 -91.89
C GLU A 855 -26.40 7.39 -91.37
N ASP A 856 -26.42 7.29 -90.02
CA ASP A 856 -27.56 7.17 -89.06
C ASP A 856 -28.37 5.88 -88.71
N GLU A 857 -28.67 5.81 -87.39
CA GLU A 857 -29.76 5.18 -86.59
C GLU A 857 -29.99 3.63 -86.45
N ASP A 858 -29.77 3.16 -85.20
CA ASP A 858 -30.63 2.29 -84.33
C ASP A 858 -30.92 0.76 -84.49
N HIS A 859 -31.01 0.12 -83.30
CA HIS A 859 -31.77 -1.07 -82.83
C HIS A 859 -31.48 -2.55 -83.27
N ASP A 860 -31.02 -3.33 -82.28
CA ASP A 860 -31.48 -4.64 -81.73
C ASP A 860 -31.67 -5.97 -82.54
N ASP A 861 -31.32 -7.07 -81.83
CA ASP A 861 -31.98 -8.42 -81.75
C ASP A 861 -31.48 -9.66 -82.57
N GLU A 862 -31.89 -10.88 -82.12
CA GLU A 862 -31.31 -12.22 -82.37
C GLU A 862 -31.82 -13.04 -83.62
N GLY A 863 -31.13 -14.13 -84.03
CA GLY A 863 -31.75 -15.22 -84.85
C GLY A 863 -30.86 -16.31 -85.54
N LEU A 864 -31.24 -17.62 -85.44
CA LEU A 864 -30.53 -18.84 -85.93
C LEU A 864 -30.95 -19.39 -87.33
N PHE A 865 -30.15 -20.29 -87.97
CA PHE A 865 -30.49 -21.58 -88.68
C PHE A 865 -29.28 -22.20 -89.48
N GLY A 866 -29.14 -23.49 -89.87
CA GLY A 866 -29.71 -24.77 -89.36
C GLY A 866 -29.92 -25.97 -90.34
N GLY A 867 -28.94 -26.88 -90.58
CA GLY A 867 -29.14 -28.22 -91.24
C GLY A 867 -27.97 -28.78 -92.11
N THR A 868 -27.84 -30.07 -92.56
CA THR A 868 -28.51 -31.39 -92.29
C THR A 868 -27.80 -32.64 -92.94
N VAL A 869 -27.61 -33.78 -92.20
CA VAL A 869 -27.82 -35.27 -92.53
C VAL A 869 -27.09 -35.96 -93.75
N PRO A 870 -26.77 -37.31 -93.87
CA PRO A 870 -26.81 -38.57 -93.04
C PRO A 870 -25.39 -39.26 -92.88
N GLY A 871 -25.06 -40.58 -92.66
CA GLY A 871 -25.71 -41.89 -92.30
C GLY A 871 -25.76 -43.01 -93.41
N GLY A 872 -25.41 -44.32 -93.27
CA GLY A 872 -24.67 -45.16 -92.26
C GLY A 872 -24.89 -46.73 -92.36
N LYS A 873 -23.96 -47.59 -91.85
CA LYS A 873 -24.00 -49.11 -91.59
C LYS A 873 -23.93 -50.13 -92.79
N PRO A 874 -23.67 -51.48 -92.61
CA PRO A 874 -22.92 -52.31 -91.60
C PRO A 874 -22.13 -53.60 -92.10
N ARG A 875 -21.45 -54.35 -91.18
CA ARG A 875 -21.07 -55.83 -91.20
C ARG A 875 -19.89 -56.33 -92.11
N ALA A 876 -19.17 -57.48 -91.93
CA ALA A 876 -19.10 -58.54 -90.87
C ALA A 876 -17.80 -59.46 -90.90
N THR A 877 -17.34 -59.93 -89.71
CA THR A 877 -16.72 -61.26 -89.33
C THR A 877 -15.56 -61.97 -90.09
N GLY A 878 -14.52 -62.42 -89.34
CA GLY A 878 -13.52 -63.46 -89.76
C GLY A 878 -12.50 -63.89 -88.65
N LYS A 879 -11.92 -65.11 -88.72
CA LYS A 879 -10.95 -65.76 -87.76
C LYS A 879 -10.14 -66.87 -88.50
N PRO A 880 -9.03 -67.50 -87.99
CA PRO A 880 -8.23 -67.27 -86.77
C PRO A 880 -6.67 -67.29 -86.97
N ALA A 881 -5.92 -67.43 -85.85
CA ALA A 881 -4.45 -67.47 -85.62
C ALA A 881 -3.70 -68.74 -86.17
N PRO A 882 -2.36 -68.99 -85.98
CA PRO A 882 -1.39 -68.33 -85.05
C PRO A 882 0.08 -68.09 -85.51
N GLY A 883 0.84 -67.27 -84.75
CA GLY A 883 2.31 -67.18 -84.85
C GLY A 883 2.98 -66.16 -83.90
N LYS A 884 4.11 -66.53 -83.28
CA LYS A 884 5.08 -65.63 -82.60
C LYS A 884 6.03 -65.03 -83.65
N ARG A 885 6.61 -63.83 -83.54
CA ARG A 885 6.52 -62.68 -82.61
C ARG A 885 6.35 -61.42 -83.50
N THR A 886 5.73 -60.35 -83.00
CA THR A 886 5.20 -59.27 -83.86
C THR A 886 6.24 -58.22 -84.28
N ASP A 887 6.44 -58.10 -85.59
CA ASP A 887 7.09 -56.98 -86.30
C ASP A 887 6.05 -56.14 -87.08
N ALA A 888 6.50 -55.02 -87.65
CA ALA A 888 5.81 -54.07 -88.54
C ALA A 888 4.73 -53.16 -87.90
N GLY A 889 4.49 -51.93 -88.39
CA GLY A 889 5.21 -51.16 -89.43
C GLY A 889 4.32 -50.71 -90.61
N GLY A 890 4.35 -49.41 -90.93
CA GLY A 890 3.51 -48.75 -91.95
C GLY A 890 2.46 -47.84 -91.29
N GLN A 891 2.74 -46.55 -91.08
CA GLN A 891 2.65 -45.43 -92.06
C GLN A 891 1.22 -45.05 -92.49
N PRO A 892 0.83 -43.77 -92.40
CA PRO A 892 1.19 -42.74 -91.41
C PRO A 892 -0.03 -42.34 -90.55
N ALA A 893 0.14 -42.09 -89.24
CA ALA A 893 -1.00 -41.97 -88.32
C ALA A 893 -0.85 -40.87 -87.26
N THR A 894 -1.98 -40.19 -87.01
CA THR A 894 -2.43 -39.57 -85.76
C THR A 894 -1.47 -38.67 -84.97
N ASP A 895 -1.74 -37.36 -84.98
CA ASP A 895 -1.63 -36.56 -83.77
C ASP A 895 -2.68 -37.07 -82.77
N GLU A 896 -2.23 -37.75 -81.71
CA GLU A 896 -3.11 -38.40 -80.73
C GLU A 896 -3.03 -37.73 -79.35
N GLN A 897 -4.09 -37.89 -78.55
CA GLN A 897 -4.37 -37.06 -77.38
C GLN A 897 -3.38 -37.26 -76.22
N VAL A 898 -2.81 -36.17 -75.70
CA VAL A 898 -2.06 -36.17 -74.43
C VAL A 898 -3.02 -35.88 -73.26
N GLY A 899 -3.24 -36.88 -72.41
CA GLY A 899 -4.00 -36.70 -71.15
C GLY A 899 -3.27 -35.84 -70.12
N PRO A 900 -3.95 -35.38 -69.05
CA PRO A 900 -3.39 -34.43 -68.10
C PRO A 900 -2.16 -34.98 -67.37
N LYS A 901 -1.03 -34.25 -67.47
CA LYS A 901 0.23 -34.55 -66.77
C LYS A 901 0.06 -34.37 -65.25
N SER A 902 0.54 -35.32 -64.46
CA SER A 902 0.55 -35.20 -62.98
C SER A 902 1.81 -34.49 -62.49
N TYR A 903 1.68 -33.25 -62.02
CA TYR A 903 2.79 -32.49 -61.45
C TYR A 903 3.09 -32.88 -60.00
N LYS A 904 4.37 -32.79 -59.60
CA LYS A 904 4.83 -33.02 -58.23
C LYS A 904 5.73 -31.87 -57.80
N ARG A 905 5.46 -31.30 -56.61
CA ARG A 905 6.33 -30.28 -56.00
C ARG A 905 7.43 -30.98 -55.21
N TYR A 906 8.69 -30.66 -55.54
CA TYR A 906 9.85 -31.05 -54.76
C TYR A 906 10.40 -29.81 -54.05
N THR A 907 10.38 -29.80 -52.73
CA THR A 907 11.04 -28.76 -51.93
C THR A 907 12.42 -29.28 -51.52
N VAL A 908 13.48 -28.60 -51.98
CA VAL A 908 14.87 -28.93 -51.61
C VAL A 908 15.39 -27.81 -50.74
N GLU A 909 15.54 -28.08 -49.44
CA GLU A 909 16.01 -27.13 -48.44
C GLU A 909 17.37 -27.58 -47.88
N ILE A 910 18.32 -26.64 -47.76
CA ILE A 910 19.62 -26.87 -47.12
C ILE A 910 19.78 -25.87 -45.97
N ALA A 911 19.04 -26.11 -44.88
CA ALA A 911 19.14 -25.31 -43.67
C ALA A 911 20.52 -25.46 -43.00
N ASN A 912 21.16 -24.32 -42.69
CA ASN A 912 22.25 -24.17 -41.71
C ASN A 912 23.44 -25.15 -41.83
N ARG A 913 23.85 -25.55 -43.05
CA ARG A 913 25.10 -26.31 -43.25
C ARG A 913 26.32 -25.39 -43.32
N SER A 914 27.35 -25.69 -42.53
CA SER A 914 28.66 -25.02 -42.66
C SER A 914 29.33 -25.39 -43.97
N ILE A 915 29.60 -24.39 -44.82
CA ILE A 915 30.28 -24.53 -46.11
C ILE A 915 31.81 -24.49 -46.00
N THR A 916 32.37 -24.54 -44.78
CA THR A 916 33.82 -24.44 -44.55
C THR A 916 34.60 -25.57 -45.22
N ALA A 917 34.08 -26.81 -45.17
CA ALA A 917 34.68 -27.98 -45.81
C ALA A 917 34.56 -27.97 -47.36
N PRO A 918 35.65 -28.18 -48.13
CA PRO A 918 35.62 -28.16 -49.60
C PRO A 918 34.62 -29.13 -50.23
N GLU A 919 34.50 -30.34 -49.67
CA GLU A 919 33.60 -31.40 -50.15
C GLU A 919 32.11 -30.99 -50.07
N THR A 920 31.74 -30.20 -49.05
CA THR A 920 30.38 -29.66 -48.93
C THR A 920 30.11 -28.58 -49.98
N ARG A 921 31.13 -27.76 -50.33
CA ARG A 921 31.03 -26.79 -51.42
C ARG A 921 30.85 -27.48 -52.77
N GLU A 922 31.61 -28.53 -53.03
CA GLU A 922 31.49 -29.32 -54.27
C GLU A 922 30.13 -30.01 -54.38
N GLN A 923 29.61 -30.59 -53.29
CA GLN A 923 28.26 -31.18 -53.28
C GLN A 923 27.15 -30.16 -53.58
N ILE A 924 27.23 -28.96 -52.99
CA ILE A 924 26.29 -27.86 -53.26
C ILE A 924 26.46 -27.36 -54.70
N TRP A 925 27.69 -27.27 -55.20
CA TRP A 925 28.00 -26.85 -56.57
C TRP A 925 27.43 -27.83 -57.61
N GLN A 926 27.57 -29.14 -57.40
CA GLN A 926 26.98 -30.17 -58.27
C GLN A 926 25.44 -30.10 -58.25
N LEU A 927 24.81 -29.86 -57.09
CA LEU A 927 23.36 -29.67 -56.99
C LEU A 927 22.88 -28.44 -57.81
N LEU A 928 23.57 -27.31 -57.69
CA LEU A 928 23.30 -26.12 -58.50
C LEU A 928 23.53 -26.37 -60.00
N LYS A 929 24.47 -27.26 -60.34
CA LYS A 929 24.77 -27.64 -61.72
C LYS A 929 23.69 -28.53 -62.33
N GLU A 930 23.09 -29.44 -61.55
CA GLU A 930 21.88 -30.15 -62.00
C GLU A 930 20.69 -29.19 -62.12
N LEU A 931 20.51 -28.27 -61.17
CA LEU A 931 19.48 -27.22 -61.27
C LEU A 931 19.65 -26.39 -62.56
N SER A 932 20.90 -26.05 -62.95
CA SER A 932 21.15 -25.31 -64.19
C SER A 932 20.76 -26.06 -65.47
N LYS A 933 20.74 -27.41 -65.48
CA LYS A 933 20.28 -28.21 -66.63
C LYS A 933 18.75 -28.28 -66.71
N VAL A 934 18.08 -28.19 -65.56
CA VAL A 934 16.62 -28.17 -65.44
C VAL A 934 16.05 -26.84 -65.95
N VAL A 935 16.84 -25.76 -65.92
CA VAL A 935 16.47 -24.43 -66.45
C VAL A 935 17.22 -24.07 -67.75
N ASP A 936 17.91 -25.02 -68.37
CA ASP A 936 18.65 -24.79 -69.62
C ASP A 936 17.65 -24.65 -70.78
N PRO A 937 17.58 -23.50 -71.49
CA PRO A 937 16.64 -23.31 -72.59
C PRO A 937 16.91 -24.22 -73.80
N ALA A 938 18.02 -24.97 -73.84
CA ALA A 938 18.24 -26.03 -74.82
C ALA A 938 17.43 -27.32 -74.55
N ASN A 939 16.88 -27.52 -73.34
CA ASN A 939 16.02 -28.66 -72.99
C ASN A 939 14.53 -28.32 -73.18
N SER A 940 14.07 -28.23 -74.44
CA SER A 940 12.69 -27.85 -74.80
C SER A 940 11.59 -28.81 -74.30
N ASP A 941 11.93 -30.04 -73.94
CA ASP A 941 10.96 -31.12 -73.70
C ASP A 941 10.45 -31.17 -72.24
N LEU A 942 10.85 -30.21 -71.40
CA LEU A 942 10.53 -30.18 -69.96
C LEU A 942 9.42 -29.17 -69.62
N ASP A 943 8.38 -29.67 -68.94
CA ASP A 943 7.18 -28.92 -68.59
C ASP A 943 7.32 -28.31 -67.18
N HIS A 944 7.84 -27.08 -67.10
CA HIS A 944 8.21 -26.41 -65.85
C HIS A 944 7.45 -25.09 -65.67
N GLN A 945 6.40 -25.14 -64.84
CA GLN A 945 5.39 -24.09 -64.73
C GLN A 945 5.78 -22.91 -63.81
N LEU A 946 6.55 -23.16 -62.74
CA LEU A 946 6.98 -22.15 -61.77
C LEU A 946 8.35 -22.51 -61.18
N LEU A 947 9.21 -21.50 -61.03
CA LEU A 947 10.47 -21.55 -60.29
C LEU A 947 10.54 -20.34 -59.35
N ASN A 948 10.99 -20.56 -58.12
CA ASN A 948 11.29 -19.49 -57.17
C ASN A 948 12.65 -19.79 -56.51
N LEU A 949 13.51 -18.77 -56.39
CA LEU A 949 14.87 -18.91 -55.88
C LEU A 949 15.25 -17.65 -55.08
N THR A 950 15.31 -17.77 -53.76
CA THR A 950 15.79 -16.72 -52.87
C THR A 950 17.22 -17.03 -52.43
N LEU A 951 18.15 -16.13 -52.74
CA LEU A 951 19.57 -16.25 -52.36
C LEU A 951 19.97 -15.08 -51.47
N THR A 952 20.02 -15.33 -50.16
CA THR A 952 20.57 -14.38 -49.17
C THR A 952 22.06 -14.66 -49.00
N LEU A 953 22.90 -13.63 -49.18
CA LEU A 953 24.34 -13.69 -48.95
C LEU A 953 24.72 -12.70 -47.84
N THR A 954 24.87 -13.19 -46.62
CA THR A 954 25.50 -12.44 -45.53
C THR A 954 27.01 -12.58 -45.68
N THR A 955 27.73 -11.47 -45.89
CA THR A 955 29.18 -11.43 -46.10
C THR A 955 29.74 -10.12 -45.54
N ALA A 956 31.04 -10.08 -45.23
CA ALA A 956 31.72 -8.85 -44.81
C ALA A 956 31.77 -7.83 -45.96
N GLU A 957 31.75 -6.53 -45.61
CA GLU A 957 31.81 -5.42 -46.57
C GLU A 957 33.11 -5.49 -47.40
N GLY A 958 32.96 -5.65 -48.72
CA GLY A 958 34.06 -5.78 -49.69
C GLY A 958 34.17 -7.17 -50.33
N ASP A 959 33.73 -8.23 -49.64
CA ASP A 959 33.84 -9.62 -50.13
C ASP A 959 32.69 -10.05 -51.08
N GLN A 960 31.66 -9.21 -51.27
CA GLN A 960 30.53 -9.51 -52.17
C GLN A 960 30.90 -9.53 -53.67
N GLY A 961 32.09 -9.03 -54.03
CA GLY A 961 32.62 -9.06 -55.39
C GLY A 961 31.72 -8.36 -56.42
N ALA A 962 31.59 -8.95 -57.61
CA ALA A 962 30.83 -8.38 -58.74
C ALA A 962 29.33 -8.76 -58.75
N LEU A 963 28.75 -9.10 -57.59
CA LEU A 963 27.36 -9.57 -57.50
C LEU A 963 26.35 -8.49 -57.91
N GLU A 964 26.44 -7.32 -57.28
CA GLU A 964 25.49 -6.21 -57.44
C GLU A 964 25.47 -5.66 -58.88
N SER A 965 26.66 -5.49 -59.47
CA SER A 965 26.79 -4.94 -60.83
C SER A 965 26.23 -5.88 -61.90
N LYS A 966 26.27 -7.19 -61.67
CA LYS A 966 25.62 -8.18 -62.55
C LYS A 966 24.12 -8.31 -62.31
N ALA A 967 23.66 -8.27 -61.06
CA ALA A 967 22.23 -8.29 -60.74
C ALA A 967 21.49 -7.08 -61.35
N ASN A 968 22.08 -5.88 -61.25
CA ASN A 968 21.52 -4.67 -61.85
C ASN A 968 21.49 -4.72 -63.40
N GLN A 969 22.44 -5.42 -64.04
CA GLN A 969 22.44 -5.59 -65.51
C GLN A 969 21.31 -6.46 -66.05
N ILE A 970 20.70 -7.32 -65.22
CA ILE A 970 19.56 -8.17 -65.59
C ILE A 970 18.22 -7.68 -65.01
N GLY A 971 18.18 -6.45 -64.48
CA GLY A 971 16.96 -5.86 -63.90
C GLY A 971 16.52 -6.46 -62.56
N ALA A 972 17.36 -7.27 -61.91
CA ALA A 972 17.06 -7.82 -60.60
C ALA A 972 17.24 -6.74 -59.52
N LYS A 973 16.25 -6.60 -58.62
CA LYS A 973 16.33 -5.66 -57.49
C LYS A 973 17.23 -6.23 -56.40
N VAL A 974 18.46 -5.71 -56.32
CA VAL A 974 19.30 -5.87 -55.13
C VAL A 974 18.74 -5.00 -54.01
N ARG A 975 18.67 -5.55 -52.79
CA ARG A 975 18.37 -4.81 -51.57
C ARG A 975 19.48 -5.12 -50.58
N VAL A 976 20.29 -4.11 -50.26
CA VAL A 976 21.30 -4.17 -49.20
C VAL A 976 20.66 -3.58 -47.95
N GLU A 977 20.76 -4.29 -46.83
CA GLU A 977 20.31 -3.85 -45.52
C GLU A 977 21.46 -4.08 -44.54
N ASP A 978 21.70 -3.12 -43.65
CA ASP A 978 22.78 -3.22 -42.65
C ASP A 978 22.31 -4.12 -41.50
N ASP A 979 22.89 -5.32 -41.37
CA ASP A 979 22.68 -6.21 -40.22
C ASP A 979 23.51 -5.74 -39.01
N ASP A 980 22.87 -5.06 -38.04
CA ASP A 980 23.41 -4.87 -36.69
C ASP A 980 23.47 -6.23 -35.95
N PHE A 981 24.66 -6.85 -35.94
CA PHE A 981 24.96 -8.17 -35.34
C PHE A 981 25.32 -8.14 -33.84
#